data_AF-A0A7S7SLP7-F1
#
_entry.id   AF-A0A7S7SLP7-F1
#
_cell.length_a   1.000
_cell.length_b   1.000
_cell.length_c   1.000
_cell.angle_alpha   90.00
_cell.angle_beta   90.00
_cell.angle_gamma   90.00
#
_symmetry.space_group_name_H-M   'P 1'
#
loop_
_entity.id
_entity.type
_entity.pdbx_description
1 polymer ?
#
loop_
_entity_poly.entity_id
_entity_poly.type
_entity_poly.pdbx_seq_one_letter_code
_entity_poly.pdbx_strand_id
1 'polypeptide(L)'
;MGTTRTLTAYVPLSPATIKWSINGVVGGNSTYGTITATGVYTAPAVPPAANLITVAATSTAYPAIVGSAQLTITYAQPYIWSSSPSKFAAGPVSLTLNGAAFMPGTTATINNQPMTATYFSPTKLVVTGNVPVSMVGTVQLRVSQPAPGAVTSDPLNLTVTLSSVTVSVSPSSASVGLNATQTFTATVGGTANTAVTWSATAGTISSSGVYTAPSSLPNPAVATVKATSVADPLVSASASITLTQPVTSVTVSPSSASVQTGATRQFTATVANNANQMVTWTVNNIAGGNSTVGTISSTGLYTAPAVVPSPAAVTVKASSVAVPAATASATVTVTVPATSVTLTPSSASVQSGTTRQFTAVVNNNANQAVTWTVNNVAGGNATVGTISTAGLYTAPANVPNPSAVTVKATSVAVTTASASATVTITVVVPPVNLTTARFLEQAAFGPSAVDSQAVSTLGINAWLAQQLSLPETTIPVTGDVNQDRSQFLWRMVHAPDQLRQRMINALAKIIVLSTNKNIYSNEIAPYWQILSRNAFGNYRQLLWDITVSPQMGKYLDLANSTKPGVGGGANENYPREIMQLFSIGLMQLNLDGSTKLDGQGNPIPTYDQATVSQTARALTGWTYPTAPGAQPQATNWENFSAASMETREQNHDTTAKTLVGGCAIPAGLTVTAETNAALDCIFQHPNVGPFVATRLIRDMVTSNPSPAYIQRVAQVFNDNGAGVRGDLKAVVLAILTDSEARQDVATPTQGRLKDPHFQFAEFVRSLNGSVSQTNTFSYMFVDQSMSPLGPPSVFGFYPMLYRIPKSPLFGPEFQIYGPTESLVRANFFFFILTGQMGSEVTVNLTPFQNAASDIPTLIETVNNTLLYGRMPQSMKTSLATAIAAMPDNNQRVLTALYLTALSGQFAVQY
;
A
#
# COMPACT_ATOMS: atom_id res chain seq x y z
N MET A 1 39.74 44.48 -54.42
CA MET A 1 39.60 45.87 -54.91
C MET A 1 40.58 46.10 -56.07
N GLY A 2 40.14 46.62 -57.22
CA GLY A 2 41.01 46.94 -58.37
C GLY A 2 41.71 45.75 -59.04
N THR A 3 41.52 44.55 -58.51
CA THR A 3 42.02 43.29 -59.03
C THR A 3 41.11 42.77 -60.13
N THR A 4 41.70 42.22 -61.18
CA THR A 4 40.98 41.53 -62.24
C THR A 4 40.78 40.06 -61.90
N ARG A 5 39.67 39.47 -62.34
CA ARG A 5 39.45 38.03 -62.37
C ARG A 5 38.90 37.63 -63.74
N THR A 6 39.51 36.62 -64.35
CA THR A 6 39.05 36.10 -65.64
C THR A 6 37.97 35.04 -65.40
N LEU A 7 36.81 35.23 -66.04
CA LEU A 7 35.75 34.24 -66.12
C LEU A 7 35.68 33.71 -67.56
N THR A 8 35.44 32.42 -67.71
CA THR A 8 35.29 31.76 -69.00
C THR A 8 33.88 31.19 -69.12
N ALA A 9 33.27 31.36 -70.29
CA ALA A 9 31.98 30.75 -70.62
C ALA A 9 32.12 29.90 -71.89
N TYR A 10 31.43 28.77 -71.92
CA TYR A 10 31.44 27.82 -73.02
C TYR A 10 30.10 27.89 -73.76
N VAL A 11 30.12 28.12 -75.08
CA VAL A 11 28.93 28.15 -75.93
C VAL A 11 29.08 27.14 -77.07
N PRO A 12 28.26 26.07 -77.10
CA PRO A 12 28.38 25.00 -78.09
C PRO A 12 27.66 25.28 -79.43
N LEU A 13 27.11 26.49 -79.64
CA LEU A 13 26.27 26.85 -80.79
C LEU A 13 26.91 27.99 -81.61
N SER A 14 26.68 28.03 -82.93
CA SER A 14 27.30 29.02 -83.86
C SER A 14 26.33 30.16 -84.25
N PRO A 15 26.76 31.44 -84.23
CA PRO A 15 28.07 31.92 -83.80
C PRO A 15 28.24 31.87 -82.28
N ALA A 16 29.42 31.43 -81.83
CA ALA A 16 29.76 31.24 -80.42
C ALA A 16 30.16 32.56 -79.73
N THR A 17 29.27 33.55 -79.79
CA THR A 17 29.50 34.89 -79.22
C THR A 17 28.58 35.13 -78.03
N ILE A 18 29.11 35.80 -77.00
CA ILE A 18 28.40 36.09 -75.75
C ILE A 18 28.47 37.57 -75.39
N LYS A 19 27.48 38.01 -74.62
CA LYS A 19 27.49 39.29 -73.91
C LYS A 19 27.60 39.03 -72.41
N TRP A 20 28.62 39.62 -71.80
CA TRP A 20 28.79 39.59 -70.35
C TRP A 20 28.01 40.71 -69.68
N SER A 21 27.40 40.42 -68.54
CA SER A 21 26.72 41.39 -67.70
C SER A 21 27.03 41.18 -66.23
N ILE A 22 26.87 42.25 -65.44
CA ILE A 22 27.04 42.23 -63.99
C ILE A 22 25.76 42.78 -63.37
N ASN A 23 25.11 41.98 -62.51
CA ASN A 23 23.79 42.27 -61.96
C ASN A 23 22.79 42.71 -63.06
N GLY A 24 22.87 42.07 -64.24
CA GLY A 24 22.01 42.37 -65.40
C GLY A 24 22.48 43.53 -66.28
N VAL A 25 23.53 44.28 -65.92
CA VAL A 25 24.06 45.39 -66.73
C VAL A 25 25.18 44.89 -67.65
N VAL A 26 24.98 44.95 -68.97
CA VAL A 26 25.98 44.49 -69.96
C VAL A 26 27.28 45.29 -69.83
N GLY A 27 28.42 44.58 -69.74
CA GLY A 27 29.74 45.17 -69.51
C GLY A 27 30.00 45.65 -68.07
N GLY A 28 28.98 45.65 -67.21
CA GLY A 28 29.05 46.16 -65.84
C GLY A 28 29.01 47.69 -65.74
N ASN A 29 29.31 48.22 -64.56
CA ASN A 29 29.35 49.67 -64.29
C ASN A 29 30.39 50.01 -63.22
N SER A 30 30.63 51.30 -62.98
CA SER A 30 31.61 51.75 -61.99
C SER A 30 31.29 51.33 -60.55
N THR A 31 30.02 51.04 -60.24
CA THR A 31 29.57 50.67 -58.88
C THR A 31 29.89 49.22 -58.53
N TYR A 32 29.65 48.29 -59.46
CA TYR A 32 29.82 46.85 -59.24
C TYR A 32 31.03 46.26 -59.97
N GLY A 33 31.78 47.11 -60.70
CA GLY A 33 32.90 46.72 -61.53
C GLY A 33 32.49 46.51 -62.99
N THR A 34 33.48 46.37 -63.86
CA THR A 34 33.30 46.20 -65.30
C THR A 34 33.81 44.84 -65.75
N ILE A 35 33.27 44.30 -66.84
CA ILE A 35 33.73 43.05 -67.44
C ILE A 35 33.93 43.21 -68.94
N THR A 36 35.10 42.79 -69.42
CA THR A 36 35.42 42.87 -70.86
C THR A 36 34.63 41.83 -71.66
N ALA A 37 34.57 41.99 -72.99
CA ALA A 37 33.95 41.00 -73.87
C ALA A 37 34.61 39.60 -73.77
N THR A 38 35.88 39.54 -73.36
CA THR A 38 36.63 38.29 -73.13
C THR A 38 36.43 37.70 -71.73
N GLY A 39 35.58 38.29 -70.89
CA GLY A 39 35.25 37.76 -69.56
C GLY A 39 36.20 38.20 -68.43
N VAL A 40 37.03 39.22 -68.64
CA VAL A 40 37.89 39.75 -67.57
C VAL A 40 37.11 40.76 -66.75
N TYR A 41 36.70 40.36 -65.54
CA TYR A 41 36.05 41.23 -64.57
C TYR A 41 37.08 42.07 -63.82
N THR A 42 36.82 43.36 -63.64
CA THR A 42 37.61 44.30 -62.85
C THR A 42 36.74 44.84 -61.72
N ALA A 43 37.14 44.55 -60.47
CA ALA A 43 36.41 45.01 -59.29
C ALA A 43 36.55 46.53 -59.10
N PRO A 44 35.52 47.21 -58.56
CA PRO A 44 35.58 48.64 -58.28
C PRO A 44 36.64 48.96 -57.20
N ALA A 45 37.03 50.24 -57.14
CA ALA A 45 37.95 50.75 -56.14
C ALA A 45 37.34 50.81 -54.73
N VAL A 46 36.02 50.76 -54.58
CA VAL A 46 35.38 50.70 -53.27
C VAL A 46 34.32 49.59 -53.33
N PRO A 47 34.30 48.62 -52.39
CA PRO A 47 33.23 47.64 -52.33
C PRO A 47 31.87 48.34 -52.17
N PRO A 48 30.86 47.98 -52.98
CA PRO A 48 29.52 48.54 -52.86
C PRO A 48 28.79 47.96 -51.64
N ALA A 49 27.72 48.62 -51.17
CA ALA A 49 26.92 48.15 -50.03
C ALA A 49 26.36 46.73 -50.25
N ALA A 50 25.86 46.43 -51.44
CA ALA A 50 25.55 45.08 -51.90
C ALA A 50 26.77 44.50 -52.61
N ASN A 51 27.69 43.92 -51.85
CA ASN A 51 28.99 43.48 -52.36
C ASN A 51 29.00 42.06 -52.93
N LEU A 52 27.90 41.30 -52.85
CA LEU A 52 27.71 40.06 -53.60
C LEU A 52 27.08 40.39 -54.96
N ILE A 53 27.79 40.13 -56.03
CA ILE A 53 27.37 40.40 -57.41
C ILE A 53 27.17 39.10 -58.18
N THR A 54 26.31 39.13 -59.19
CA THR A 54 26.11 38.05 -60.14
C THR A 54 26.66 38.47 -61.50
N VAL A 55 27.64 37.74 -62.01
CA VAL A 55 28.18 37.90 -63.37
C VAL A 55 27.53 36.87 -64.27
N ALA A 56 26.95 37.30 -65.38
CA ALA A 56 26.24 36.43 -66.32
C ALA A 56 26.82 36.55 -67.75
N ALA A 57 26.95 35.40 -68.42
CA ALA A 57 27.25 35.30 -69.84
C ALA A 57 25.99 34.85 -70.59
N THR A 58 25.52 35.67 -71.51
CA THR A 58 24.34 35.40 -72.35
C THR A 58 24.76 35.15 -73.78
N SER A 59 24.26 34.09 -74.42
CA SER A 59 24.50 33.85 -75.85
C SER A 59 23.88 34.96 -76.70
N THR A 60 24.64 35.52 -77.65
CA THR A 60 24.09 36.56 -78.54
C THR A 60 23.18 36.01 -79.63
N ALA A 61 23.42 34.77 -80.05
CA ALA A 61 22.59 34.09 -81.04
C ALA A 61 21.28 33.57 -80.41
N TYR A 62 21.32 33.18 -79.14
CA TYR A 62 20.17 32.63 -78.41
C TYR A 62 20.02 33.32 -77.05
N PRO A 63 19.42 34.53 -76.99
CA PRO A 63 19.41 35.37 -75.79
C PRO A 63 18.73 34.74 -74.55
N ALA A 64 17.91 33.70 -74.74
CA ALA A 64 17.29 32.96 -73.64
C ALA A 64 18.28 32.04 -72.88
N ILE A 65 19.48 31.77 -73.43
CA ILE A 65 20.48 30.90 -72.82
C ILE A 65 21.51 31.75 -72.07
N VAL A 66 21.54 31.61 -70.74
CA VAL A 66 22.41 32.37 -69.83
C VAL A 66 23.07 31.44 -68.81
N GLY A 67 24.40 31.59 -68.62
CA GLY A 67 25.13 31.02 -67.48
C GLY A 67 25.60 32.12 -66.53
N SER A 68 25.60 31.89 -65.22
CA SER A 68 25.98 32.91 -64.24
C SER A 68 26.84 32.36 -63.09
N ALA A 69 27.61 33.26 -62.46
CA ALA A 69 28.43 33.01 -61.29
C ALA A 69 28.31 34.17 -60.30
N GLN A 70 28.46 33.89 -59.00
CA GLN A 70 28.47 34.94 -57.98
C GLN A 70 29.89 35.26 -57.51
N LEU A 71 30.18 36.56 -57.32
CA LEU A 71 31.45 37.06 -56.79
C LEU A 71 31.17 38.01 -55.61
N THR A 72 31.96 37.91 -54.55
CA THR A 72 31.92 38.86 -53.45
C THR A 72 33.09 39.84 -53.56
N ILE A 73 32.78 41.14 -53.54
CA ILE A 73 33.77 42.22 -53.58
C ILE A 73 34.16 42.57 -52.14
N THR A 74 35.46 42.45 -51.82
CA THR A 74 36.01 42.80 -50.50
C THR A 74 37.21 43.75 -50.63
N TYR A 75 37.57 44.38 -49.51
CA TYR A 75 38.86 45.04 -49.36
C TYR A 75 40.01 44.02 -49.35
N ALA A 76 41.25 44.52 -49.51
CA ALA A 76 42.44 43.69 -49.30
C ALA A 76 42.58 43.34 -47.81
N GLN A 77 42.96 42.11 -47.52
CA GLN A 77 43.17 41.68 -46.15
C GLN A 77 44.36 42.47 -45.54
N PRO A 78 44.16 43.17 -44.41
CA PRO A 78 45.27 43.84 -43.74
C PRO A 78 46.24 42.82 -43.16
N TYR A 79 47.54 43.12 -43.21
CA TYR A 79 48.59 42.28 -42.64
C TYR A 79 49.37 43.04 -41.58
N ILE A 80 49.66 42.40 -40.45
CA ILE A 80 50.40 43.01 -39.32
C ILE A 80 51.65 42.17 -39.09
N TRP A 81 52.82 42.78 -39.07
CA TRP A 81 54.07 42.06 -38.77
C TRP A 81 54.72 42.48 -37.45
N SER A 82 54.38 43.66 -36.89
CA SER A 82 54.93 44.06 -35.59
C SER A 82 54.08 45.10 -34.86
N SER A 83 54.28 45.16 -33.54
CA SER A 83 53.84 46.26 -32.68
C SER A 83 55.00 46.78 -31.84
N SER A 84 54.92 48.06 -31.46
CA SER A 84 55.78 48.65 -30.44
C SER A 84 54.93 49.39 -29.39
N PRO A 85 55.02 49.01 -28.10
CA PRO A 85 55.74 47.84 -27.58
C PRO A 85 55.06 46.50 -27.97
N SER A 86 55.79 45.38 -27.89
CA SER A 86 55.23 44.02 -28.02
C SER A 86 54.91 43.36 -26.67
N LYS A 87 55.40 43.96 -25.57
CA LYS A 87 55.12 43.58 -24.18
C LYS A 87 54.80 44.82 -23.34
N PHE A 88 53.71 44.80 -22.57
CA PHE A 88 53.26 45.95 -21.77
C PHE A 88 52.48 45.51 -20.52
N ALA A 89 52.23 46.43 -19.58
CA ALA A 89 51.45 46.13 -18.38
C ALA A 89 49.93 46.28 -18.65
N ALA A 90 49.10 45.51 -17.96
CA ALA A 90 47.64 45.69 -18.01
C ALA A 90 47.27 47.12 -17.55
N GLY A 91 46.37 47.75 -18.30
CA GLY A 91 45.94 49.14 -18.11
C GLY A 91 45.86 49.92 -19.43
N PRO A 92 45.87 51.27 -19.37
CA PRO A 92 45.88 52.11 -20.55
C PRO A 92 47.13 51.84 -21.40
N VAL A 93 46.94 51.56 -22.68
CA VAL A 93 48.03 51.23 -23.60
C VAL A 93 47.91 52.06 -24.89
N SER A 94 49.07 52.36 -25.49
CA SER A 94 49.21 52.89 -26.84
C SER A 94 50.21 52.04 -27.61
N LEU A 95 49.73 51.35 -28.64
CA LEU A 95 50.51 50.44 -29.48
C LEU A 95 50.66 51.04 -30.88
N THR A 96 51.89 51.14 -31.37
CA THR A 96 52.13 51.47 -32.78
C THR A 96 52.28 50.17 -33.58
N LEU A 97 51.39 49.93 -34.54
CA LEU A 97 51.41 48.76 -35.41
C LEU A 97 52.06 49.10 -36.76
N ASN A 98 52.94 48.22 -37.22
CA ASN A 98 53.47 48.25 -38.59
C ASN A 98 52.91 47.06 -39.37
N GLY A 99 52.41 47.34 -40.56
CA GLY A 99 51.70 46.38 -41.39
C GLY A 99 51.48 46.89 -42.81
N ALA A 100 50.53 46.30 -43.53
CA ALA A 100 50.15 46.72 -44.87
C ALA A 100 48.64 46.68 -45.07
N ALA A 101 48.20 47.42 -46.10
CA ALA A 101 46.81 47.56 -46.52
C ALA A 101 45.87 48.15 -45.46
N PHE A 102 46.36 48.91 -44.49
CA PHE A 102 45.50 49.70 -43.61
C PHE A 102 44.81 50.83 -44.37
N MET A 103 43.65 51.27 -43.91
CA MET A 103 42.93 52.40 -44.51
C MET A 103 42.14 53.20 -43.46
N PRO A 104 41.70 54.43 -43.79
CA PRO A 104 40.79 55.16 -42.90
C PRO A 104 39.57 54.32 -42.55
N GLY A 105 39.26 54.21 -41.26
CA GLY A 105 38.15 53.40 -40.74
C GLY A 105 38.50 51.95 -40.37
N THR A 106 39.75 51.51 -40.53
CA THR A 106 40.21 50.23 -39.96
C THR A 106 39.97 50.21 -38.44
N THR A 107 39.38 49.14 -37.92
CA THR A 107 39.16 48.92 -36.48
C THR A 107 40.17 47.91 -35.93
N ALA A 108 40.38 47.90 -34.62
CA ALA A 108 41.30 46.97 -33.96
C ALA A 108 40.65 46.30 -32.74
N THR A 109 41.05 45.06 -32.47
CA THR A 109 40.66 44.34 -31.26
C THR A 109 41.86 43.63 -30.64
N ILE A 110 41.84 43.45 -29.31
CA ILE A 110 42.74 42.55 -28.58
C ILE A 110 41.89 41.51 -27.86
N ASN A 111 42.05 40.22 -28.17
CA ASN A 111 41.19 39.14 -27.68
C ASN A 111 39.69 39.49 -27.74
N ASN A 112 39.27 40.03 -28.89
CA ASN A 112 37.91 40.53 -29.18
C ASN A 112 37.46 41.78 -28.41
N GLN A 113 38.28 42.37 -27.52
CA GLN A 113 37.98 43.66 -26.93
C GLN A 113 38.21 44.78 -27.94
N PRO A 114 37.21 45.62 -28.23
CA PRO A 114 37.37 46.76 -29.14
C PRO A 114 38.43 47.75 -28.63
N MET A 115 39.31 48.15 -29.53
CA MET A 115 40.32 49.18 -29.28
C MET A 115 40.08 50.36 -30.21
N THR A 116 40.55 51.55 -29.81
CA THR A 116 40.53 52.72 -30.69
C THR A 116 41.70 52.63 -31.65
N ALA A 117 41.39 52.52 -32.94
CA ALA A 117 42.38 52.51 -34.01
C ALA A 117 42.43 53.86 -34.73
N THR A 118 43.60 54.47 -34.76
CA THR A 118 43.86 55.72 -35.48
C THR A 118 44.72 55.39 -36.70
N TYR A 119 44.18 55.66 -37.88
CA TYR A 119 44.88 55.48 -39.15
C TYR A 119 45.89 56.60 -39.39
N PHE A 120 47.13 56.22 -39.71
CA PHE A 120 48.19 57.17 -40.08
C PHE A 120 48.60 57.01 -41.54
N SER A 121 48.89 55.80 -41.98
CA SER A 121 49.27 55.50 -43.35
C SER A 121 48.87 54.06 -43.71
N PRO A 122 48.95 53.65 -44.99
CA PRO A 122 48.61 52.29 -45.39
C PRO A 122 49.45 51.20 -44.71
N THR A 123 50.56 51.59 -44.06
CA THR A 123 51.46 50.68 -43.35
C THR A 123 51.58 50.93 -41.86
N LYS A 124 50.87 51.93 -41.31
CA LYS A 124 50.94 52.30 -39.89
C LYS A 124 49.58 52.63 -39.27
N LEU A 125 49.30 51.99 -38.15
CA LEU A 125 48.11 52.19 -37.32
C LEU A 125 48.55 52.41 -35.86
N VAL A 126 47.91 53.33 -35.13
CA VAL A 126 48.09 53.42 -33.68
C VAL A 126 46.83 52.90 -33.01
N VAL A 127 46.99 51.98 -32.08
CA VAL A 127 45.90 51.34 -31.35
C VAL A 127 46.02 51.71 -29.87
N THR A 128 45.01 52.41 -29.36
CA THR A 128 44.92 52.82 -27.95
C THR A 128 43.70 52.22 -27.28
N GLY A 129 43.79 51.96 -25.98
CA GLY A 129 42.67 51.49 -25.19
C GLY A 129 43.11 51.00 -23.82
N ASN A 130 42.19 50.43 -23.05
CA ASN A 130 42.49 49.90 -21.72
C ASN A 130 42.44 48.37 -21.74
N VAL A 131 43.54 47.71 -21.40
CA VAL A 131 43.63 46.25 -21.37
C VAL A 131 43.45 45.77 -19.92
N PRO A 132 42.38 45.02 -19.60
CA PRO A 132 42.11 44.61 -18.22
C PRO A 132 43.14 43.58 -17.72
N VAL A 133 43.32 43.51 -16.41
CA VAL A 133 44.23 42.54 -15.75
C VAL A 133 43.87 41.07 -16.04
N SER A 134 42.62 40.78 -16.40
CA SER A 134 42.19 39.45 -16.83
C SER A 134 42.86 38.98 -18.13
N MET A 135 43.52 39.87 -18.86
CA MET A 135 44.24 39.57 -20.10
C MET A 135 45.77 39.46 -19.91
N VAL A 136 46.26 39.39 -18.67
CA VAL A 136 47.67 39.11 -18.38
C VAL A 136 48.07 37.75 -18.98
N GLY A 137 49.20 37.71 -19.68
CA GLY A 137 49.63 36.57 -20.49
C GLY A 137 49.73 36.93 -21.97
N THR A 138 49.64 35.94 -22.85
CA THR A 138 49.69 36.16 -24.31
C THR A 138 48.31 36.53 -24.85
N VAL A 139 48.20 37.61 -25.62
CA VAL A 139 46.95 38.11 -26.22
C VAL A 139 47.09 38.26 -27.73
N GLN A 140 45.99 38.09 -28.46
CA GLN A 140 45.95 38.24 -29.92
C GLN A 140 45.35 39.58 -30.32
N LEU A 141 46.12 40.40 -31.05
CA LEU A 141 45.64 41.61 -31.70
C LEU A 141 45.24 41.33 -33.14
N ARG A 142 44.08 41.82 -33.57
CA ARG A 142 43.61 41.79 -34.96
C ARG A 142 43.13 43.16 -35.40
N VAL A 143 43.25 43.44 -36.70
CA VAL A 143 42.64 44.63 -37.32
C VAL A 143 41.68 44.24 -38.44
N SER A 144 40.58 44.97 -38.56
CA SER A 144 39.49 44.68 -39.50
C SER A 144 39.18 45.91 -40.34
N GLN A 145 38.97 45.71 -41.63
CA GLN A 145 38.55 46.78 -42.52
C GLN A 145 37.07 47.14 -42.33
N PRO A 146 36.68 48.40 -42.59
CA PRO A 146 35.29 48.81 -42.44
C PRO A 146 34.38 48.08 -43.45
N ALA A 147 33.11 47.92 -43.09
CA ALA A 147 32.07 47.46 -44.01
C ALA A 147 31.70 48.56 -45.03
N PRO A 148 31.17 48.22 -46.22
CA PRO A 148 30.89 46.87 -46.74
C PRO A 148 32.15 46.16 -47.27
N GLY A 149 32.15 44.82 -47.29
CA GLY A 149 33.30 44.04 -47.77
C GLY A 149 34.47 43.93 -46.77
N ALA A 150 34.15 43.99 -45.47
CA ALA A 150 35.10 43.90 -44.36
C ALA A 150 35.87 42.57 -44.38
N VAL A 151 37.18 42.65 -44.16
CA VAL A 151 38.10 41.53 -43.99
C VAL A 151 39.02 41.80 -42.81
N THR A 152 39.43 40.75 -42.10
CA THR A 152 40.21 40.84 -40.86
C THR A 152 41.59 40.22 -41.03
N SER A 153 42.60 40.80 -40.38
CA SER A 153 43.97 40.28 -40.39
C SER A 153 44.11 38.94 -39.67
N ASP A 154 45.20 38.24 -39.96
CA ASP A 154 45.75 37.24 -39.04
C ASP A 154 46.13 37.87 -37.69
N PRO A 155 46.20 37.10 -36.60
CA PRO A 155 46.47 37.64 -35.27
C PRO A 155 47.96 37.94 -35.07
N LEU A 156 48.27 39.06 -34.40
CA LEU A 156 49.59 39.34 -33.84
C LEU A 156 49.57 39.03 -32.33
N ASN A 157 50.45 38.13 -31.87
CA ASN A 157 50.60 37.81 -30.45
C ASN A 157 51.39 38.87 -29.70
N LEU A 158 50.85 39.36 -28.59
CA LEU A 158 51.47 40.33 -27.67
C LEU A 158 51.53 39.76 -26.25
N THR A 159 52.40 40.29 -25.38
CA THR A 159 52.47 39.87 -23.97
C THR A 159 52.03 40.97 -23.01
N VAL A 160 51.02 40.69 -22.19
CA VAL A 160 50.54 41.57 -21.12
C VAL A 160 51.09 41.09 -19.78
N THR A 161 51.61 42.02 -18.98
CA THR A 161 52.19 41.77 -17.65
C THR A 161 51.46 42.55 -16.57
N LEU A 162 51.67 42.20 -15.30
CA LEU A 162 51.17 43.01 -14.18
C LEU A 162 52.00 44.29 -14.04
N SER A 163 51.35 45.38 -13.60
CA SER A 163 52.04 46.64 -13.26
C SER A 163 52.99 46.42 -12.08
N SER A 164 54.13 47.09 -12.07
CA SER A 164 55.14 47.02 -10.99
C SER A 164 54.92 48.05 -9.88
N VAL A 165 53.92 48.93 -10.03
CA VAL A 165 53.53 49.91 -9.01
C VAL A 165 52.79 49.21 -7.87
N THR A 166 53.17 49.50 -6.63
CA THR A 166 52.52 48.98 -5.42
C THR A 166 52.03 50.12 -4.54
N VAL A 167 50.86 49.99 -3.92
CA VAL A 167 50.34 50.96 -2.92
C VAL A 167 50.01 50.19 -1.64
N SER A 168 50.30 50.78 -0.48
CA SER A 168 49.88 50.28 0.84
C SER A 168 49.32 51.43 1.68
N VAL A 169 48.38 51.13 2.58
CA VAL A 169 47.78 52.08 3.52
C VAL A 169 47.95 51.58 4.95
N SER A 170 48.36 52.45 5.86
CA SER A 170 48.54 52.15 7.29
C SER A 170 47.80 53.18 8.18
N PRO A 171 47.09 52.75 9.24
CA PRO A 171 46.78 51.35 9.56
C PRO A 171 45.85 50.72 8.50
N SER A 172 45.90 49.40 8.31
CA SER A 172 45.05 48.68 7.34
C SER A 172 43.59 48.58 7.79
N SER A 173 43.31 48.85 9.07
CA SER A 173 41.97 49.00 9.62
C SER A 173 41.95 49.90 10.87
N ALA A 174 40.84 50.55 11.16
CA ALA A 174 40.63 51.31 12.39
C ALA A 174 39.18 51.21 12.91
N SER A 175 38.96 51.49 14.20
CA SER A 175 37.63 51.63 14.79
C SER A 175 37.46 53.07 15.28
N VAL A 176 36.45 53.78 14.78
CA VAL A 176 36.29 55.23 14.98
C VAL A 176 34.86 55.55 15.41
N GLY A 177 34.69 56.30 16.50
CA GLY A 177 33.37 56.77 16.94
C GLY A 177 32.82 57.87 16.02
N LEU A 178 31.49 58.03 15.96
CA LEU A 178 30.87 59.09 15.15
C LEU A 178 31.45 60.48 15.49
N ASN A 179 31.73 61.29 14.47
CA ASN A 179 32.44 62.60 14.54
C ASN A 179 33.90 62.57 15.00
N ALA A 180 34.48 61.42 15.35
CA ALA A 180 35.90 61.32 15.67
C ALA A 180 36.77 61.23 14.40
N THR A 181 38.06 61.51 14.54
CA THR A 181 39.03 61.52 13.44
C THR A 181 40.07 60.39 13.57
N GLN A 182 40.61 59.93 12.44
CA GLN A 182 41.69 58.95 12.35
C GLN A 182 42.61 59.30 11.18
N THR A 183 43.93 59.27 11.39
CA THR A 183 44.91 59.50 10.33
C THR A 183 45.34 58.19 9.67
N PHE A 184 45.42 58.20 8.33
CA PHE A 184 45.94 57.14 7.48
C PHE A 184 47.11 57.66 6.65
N THR A 185 48.09 56.81 6.40
CA THR A 185 49.25 57.12 5.57
C THR A 185 49.34 56.11 4.42
N ALA A 186 49.66 56.58 3.21
CA ALA A 186 49.87 55.72 2.05
C ALA A 186 51.34 55.71 1.63
N THR A 187 51.83 54.56 1.19
CA THR A 187 53.18 54.39 0.63
C THR A 187 53.07 53.77 -0.75
N VAL A 188 53.69 54.41 -1.75
CA VAL A 188 53.73 53.97 -3.15
C VAL A 188 55.14 53.52 -3.50
N GLY A 189 55.28 52.34 -4.10
CA GLY A 189 56.54 51.73 -4.52
C GLY A 189 56.55 51.35 -6.00
N GLY A 190 57.72 51.08 -6.57
CA GLY A 190 57.88 50.68 -7.97
C GLY A 190 57.80 51.81 -9.01
N THR A 191 57.68 53.06 -8.56
CA THR A 191 57.64 54.28 -9.41
C THR A 191 58.24 55.47 -8.66
N ALA A 192 58.78 56.44 -9.40
CA ALA A 192 59.31 57.69 -8.83
C ALA A 192 58.21 58.68 -8.41
N ASN A 193 57.00 58.57 -8.97
CA ASN A 193 55.86 59.40 -8.57
C ASN A 193 55.07 58.70 -7.47
N THR A 194 55.25 59.15 -6.23
CA THR A 194 54.67 58.53 -5.04
C THR A 194 53.36 59.19 -4.56
N ALA A 195 52.80 60.11 -5.33
CA ALA A 195 51.56 60.80 -4.95
C ALA A 195 50.34 59.88 -5.00
N VAL A 196 49.37 60.13 -4.11
CA VAL A 196 48.08 59.41 -4.07
C VAL A 196 46.91 60.39 -4.03
N THR A 197 45.76 59.94 -4.53
CA THR A 197 44.46 60.57 -4.30
C THR A 197 43.66 59.74 -3.29
N TRP A 198 43.05 60.42 -2.32
CA TRP A 198 42.26 59.80 -1.25
C TRP A 198 40.76 59.93 -1.51
N SER A 199 40.00 58.89 -1.16
CA SER A 199 38.54 58.94 -1.10
C SER A 199 38.02 58.15 0.10
N ALA A 200 36.82 58.50 0.58
CA ALA A 200 36.12 57.80 1.65
C ALA A 200 34.70 57.45 1.22
N THR A 201 34.20 56.27 1.60
CA THR A 201 32.82 55.84 1.26
C THR A 201 31.75 56.49 2.15
N ALA A 202 32.12 56.96 3.34
CA ALA A 202 31.27 57.69 4.27
C ALA A 202 32.14 58.54 5.21
N GLY A 203 31.71 59.75 5.56
CA GLY A 203 32.57 60.75 6.22
C GLY A 203 33.44 61.51 5.22
N THR A 204 34.48 62.18 5.69
CA THR A 204 35.41 62.93 4.83
C THR A 204 36.84 62.48 5.06
N ILE A 205 37.70 62.53 4.02
CA ILE A 205 39.15 62.32 4.17
C ILE A 205 39.90 63.44 3.46
N SER A 206 40.91 64.00 4.13
CA SER A 206 41.76 65.04 3.56
C SER A 206 42.77 64.47 2.56
N SER A 207 43.37 65.35 1.73
CA SER A 207 44.50 64.99 0.86
C SER A 207 45.74 64.52 1.63
N SER A 208 45.86 64.87 2.93
CA SER A 208 46.89 64.41 3.85
C SER A 208 46.55 63.09 4.56
N GLY A 209 45.42 62.46 4.25
CA GLY A 209 45.01 61.16 4.80
C GLY A 209 44.31 61.22 6.17
N VAL A 210 43.81 62.39 6.60
CA VAL A 210 43.04 62.50 7.86
C VAL A 210 41.57 62.25 7.57
N TYR A 211 41.03 61.16 8.12
CA TYR A 211 39.62 60.77 8.04
C TYR A 211 38.81 61.36 9.20
N THR A 212 37.61 61.84 8.92
CA THR A 212 36.60 62.27 9.90
C THR A 212 35.33 61.43 9.72
N ALA A 213 34.92 60.73 10.78
CA ALA A 213 33.72 59.90 10.78
C ALA A 213 32.43 60.75 10.61
N PRO A 214 31.42 60.25 9.89
CA PRO A 214 30.14 60.96 9.73
C PRO A 214 29.42 61.13 11.07
N SER A 215 28.44 62.05 11.10
CA SER A 215 27.63 62.32 12.29
C SER A 215 26.53 61.29 12.55
N SER A 216 26.24 60.41 11.58
CA SER A 216 25.27 59.32 11.67
C SER A 216 25.85 58.02 11.12
N LEU A 217 25.34 56.88 11.60
CA LEU A 217 25.85 55.56 11.24
C LEU A 217 25.38 55.17 9.83
N PRO A 218 26.29 54.92 8.87
CA PRO A 218 25.91 54.39 7.56
C PRO A 218 25.49 52.92 7.67
N ASN A 219 24.79 52.40 6.66
CA ASN A 219 24.43 50.99 6.57
C ASN A 219 25.08 50.36 5.32
N PRO A 220 26.05 49.44 5.47
CA PRO A 220 26.61 48.90 6.72
C PRO A 220 27.48 49.93 7.49
N ALA A 221 27.67 49.71 8.80
CA ALA A 221 28.38 50.60 9.73
C ALA A 221 29.91 50.62 9.54
N VAL A 222 30.34 50.70 8.28
CA VAL A 222 31.73 50.63 7.85
C VAL A 222 31.97 51.75 6.85
N ALA A 223 33.03 52.52 7.07
CA ALA A 223 33.59 53.38 6.05
C ALA A 223 34.85 52.74 5.48
N THR A 224 35.17 53.01 4.22
CA THR A 224 36.43 52.58 3.61
C THR A 224 37.15 53.81 3.09
N VAL A 225 38.42 53.94 3.45
CA VAL A 225 39.31 54.95 2.87
C VAL A 225 40.20 54.29 1.84
N LYS A 226 40.34 54.90 0.67
CA LYS A 226 41.10 54.36 -0.47
C LYS A 226 42.14 55.38 -0.92
N ALA A 227 43.40 54.95 -0.96
CA ALA A 227 44.50 55.67 -1.60
C ALA A 227 44.75 55.09 -2.99
N THR A 228 44.60 55.90 -4.03
CA THR A 228 44.86 55.51 -5.42
C THR A 228 46.13 56.18 -5.91
N SER A 229 47.05 55.43 -6.51
CA SER A 229 48.30 56.00 -7.04
C SER A 229 48.00 56.98 -8.16
N VAL A 230 48.69 58.12 -8.15
CA VAL A 230 48.66 59.07 -9.27
C VAL A 230 49.49 58.53 -10.46
N ALA A 231 50.51 57.73 -10.20
CA ALA A 231 51.39 57.18 -11.22
C ALA A 231 50.77 56.02 -12.02
N ASP A 232 49.91 55.24 -11.36
CA ASP A 232 49.09 54.20 -11.99
C ASP A 232 47.71 54.21 -11.34
N PRO A 233 46.71 54.88 -11.96
CA PRO A 233 45.37 55.01 -11.39
C PRO A 233 44.62 53.68 -11.20
N LEU A 234 45.12 52.58 -11.75
CA LEU A 234 44.56 51.24 -11.54
C LEU A 234 45.07 50.59 -10.25
N VAL A 235 46.15 51.09 -9.66
CA VAL A 235 46.72 50.56 -8.42
C VAL A 235 46.29 51.41 -7.24
N SER A 236 45.71 50.76 -6.24
CA SER A 236 45.22 51.40 -5.02
C SER A 236 45.31 50.45 -3.83
N ALA A 237 45.31 51.01 -2.63
CA ALA A 237 45.10 50.26 -1.40
C ALA A 237 44.04 50.94 -0.55
N SER A 238 43.31 50.13 0.21
CA SER A 238 42.22 50.60 1.05
C SER A 238 42.43 50.16 2.49
N ALA A 239 41.89 50.94 3.43
CA ALA A 239 41.74 50.56 4.82
C ALA A 239 40.26 50.59 5.22
N SER A 240 39.85 49.59 6.01
CA SER A 240 38.48 49.49 6.52
C SER A 240 38.32 50.18 7.86
N ILE A 241 37.25 50.93 8.03
CA ILE A 241 36.93 51.68 9.24
C ILE A 241 35.61 51.15 9.79
N THR A 242 35.64 50.49 10.94
CA THR A 242 34.41 50.15 11.65
C THR A 242 33.94 51.38 12.42
N LEU A 243 32.71 51.84 12.14
CA LEU A 243 32.12 52.98 12.82
C LEU A 243 31.31 52.47 14.01
N THR A 244 31.59 52.99 15.20
CA THR A 244 30.96 52.52 16.45
C THR A 244 30.00 53.56 17.03
N GLN A 245 28.80 53.11 17.43
CA GLN A 245 27.83 53.84 18.26
C GLN A 245 27.85 53.29 19.71
N PRO A 246 27.36 54.03 20.73
CA PRO A 246 27.25 53.48 22.09
C PRO A 246 26.30 52.26 22.19
N VAL A 247 26.61 51.33 23.10
CA VAL A 247 25.92 50.04 23.33
C VAL A 247 24.46 50.25 23.74
N THR A 248 23.53 49.52 23.12
CA THR A 248 22.09 49.72 23.35
C THR A 248 21.33 48.57 24.03
N SER A 249 21.79 47.31 24.00
CA SER A 249 21.12 46.19 24.73
C SER A 249 21.96 44.90 24.85
N VAL A 250 21.55 43.99 25.74
CA VAL A 250 22.00 42.58 25.83
C VAL A 250 20.80 41.67 25.55
N THR A 251 21.01 40.50 24.92
CA THR A 251 20.00 39.44 24.79
C THR A 251 20.52 38.12 25.35
N VAL A 252 19.64 37.24 25.83
CA VAL A 252 19.95 35.87 26.30
C VAL A 252 19.06 34.87 25.57
N SER A 253 19.65 33.80 25.03
CA SER A 253 18.95 32.72 24.34
C SER A 253 19.34 31.35 24.91
N PRO A 254 18.38 30.44 25.16
CA PRO A 254 16.93 30.67 25.07
C PRO A 254 16.44 31.62 26.17
N SER A 255 15.31 32.31 25.96
CA SER A 255 14.71 33.21 26.96
C SER A 255 14.02 32.48 28.13
N SER A 256 13.77 31.17 27.97
CA SER A 256 13.37 30.27 29.05
C SER A 256 13.83 28.84 28.81
N ALA A 257 13.93 28.03 29.87
CA ALA A 257 14.21 26.60 29.79
C ALA A 257 13.55 25.84 30.95
N SER A 258 13.28 24.54 30.75
CA SER A 258 13.01 23.60 31.84
C SER A 258 14.17 22.63 31.97
N VAL A 259 14.73 22.48 33.17
CA VAL A 259 15.94 21.68 33.42
C VAL A 259 15.69 20.76 34.61
N GLN A 260 15.95 19.46 34.45
CA GLN A 260 15.80 18.52 35.55
C GLN A 260 16.90 18.73 36.60
N THR A 261 16.63 18.45 37.87
CA THR A 261 17.63 18.49 38.96
C THR A 261 18.91 17.75 38.56
N GLY A 262 20.07 18.42 38.67
CA GLY A 262 21.39 17.87 38.29
C GLY A 262 21.73 17.90 36.80
N ALA A 263 20.78 18.24 35.91
CA ALA A 263 21.04 18.38 34.47
C ALA A 263 21.55 19.79 34.11
N THR A 264 22.10 19.93 32.90
CA THR A 264 22.67 21.19 32.41
C THR A 264 21.92 21.77 31.22
N ARG A 265 21.95 23.10 31.05
CA ARG A 265 21.43 23.82 29.88
C ARG A 265 22.36 24.96 29.47
N GLN A 266 22.68 25.03 28.19
CA GLN A 266 23.46 26.12 27.62
C GLN A 266 22.60 27.37 27.37
N PHE A 267 23.10 28.53 27.80
CA PHE A 267 22.62 29.86 27.46
C PHE A 267 23.70 30.63 26.71
N THR A 268 23.28 31.44 25.76
CA THR A 268 24.17 32.32 24.99
C THR A 268 23.69 33.75 25.18
N ALA A 269 24.62 34.68 25.44
CA ALA A 269 24.32 36.10 25.50
C ALA A 269 24.98 36.84 24.33
N THR A 270 24.30 37.85 23.80
CA THR A 270 24.83 38.72 22.75
C THR A 270 24.73 40.18 23.21
N VAL A 271 25.85 40.91 23.13
CA VAL A 271 25.92 42.35 23.44
C VAL A 271 25.72 43.11 22.12
N ALA A 272 24.59 43.77 21.95
CA ALA A 272 24.26 44.45 20.70
C ALA A 272 25.17 45.67 20.51
N ASN A 273 25.67 45.85 19.28
CA ASN A 273 26.47 47.01 18.87
C ASN A 273 27.78 47.21 19.66
N ASN A 274 28.41 46.13 20.15
CA ASN A 274 29.73 46.19 20.79
C ASN A 274 30.65 45.06 20.30
N ALA A 275 31.94 45.33 20.08
CA ALA A 275 32.91 44.30 19.70
C ALA A 275 33.27 43.37 20.88
N ASN A 276 33.22 43.87 22.11
CA ASN A 276 33.38 43.07 23.32
C ASN A 276 32.05 42.38 23.66
N GLN A 277 32.00 41.08 23.35
CA GLN A 277 30.84 40.21 23.60
C GLN A 277 30.87 39.56 25.00
N MET A 278 31.84 39.91 25.86
CA MET A 278 31.94 39.30 27.19
C MET A 278 30.80 39.76 28.11
N VAL A 279 30.23 38.82 28.86
CA VAL A 279 29.20 39.05 29.87
C VAL A 279 29.59 38.40 31.20
N THR A 280 29.07 38.93 32.29
CA THR A 280 29.05 38.25 33.59
C THR A 280 27.69 37.59 33.80
N TRP A 281 27.68 36.37 34.33
CA TRP A 281 26.47 35.59 34.56
C TRP A 281 26.12 35.50 36.05
N THR A 282 24.83 35.63 36.36
CA THR A 282 24.28 35.39 37.69
C THR A 282 23.08 34.45 37.64
N VAL A 283 22.84 33.70 38.72
CA VAL A 283 21.59 32.94 38.93
C VAL A 283 20.89 33.52 40.16
N ASN A 284 19.65 34.00 40.03
CA ASN A 284 18.94 34.74 41.08
C ASN A 284 19.80 35.85 41.71
N ASN A 285 20.51 36.61 40.87
CA ASN A 285 21.46 37.67 41.25
C ASN A 285 22.71 37.23 42.03
N ILE A 286 22.97 35.92 42.14
CA ILE A 286 24.22 35.38 42.71
C ILE A 286 25.21 35.14 41.57
N ALA A 287 26.40 35.75 41.64
CA ALA A 287 27.47 35.57 40.64
C ALA A 287 27.84 34.09 40.51
N GLY A 288 27.75 33.54 39.30
CA GLY A 288 27.99 32.12 39.03
C GLY A 288 26.98 31.14 39.65
N GLY A 289 26.01 31.62 40.44
CA GLY A 289 25.03 30.80 41.16
C GLY A 289 25.61 30.03 42.36
N ASN A 290 24.82 29.11 42.93
CA ASN A 290 25.22 28.26 44.05
C ASN A 290 24.46 26.92 44.06
N SER A 291 24.68 26.07 45.06
CA SER A 291 24.06 24.75 45.17
C SER A 291 22.53 24.77 45.41
N THR A 292 21.94 25.90 45.80
CA THR A 292 20.50 26.01 46.10
C THR A 292 19.68 26.51 44.93
N VAL A 293 20.26 27.35 44.05
CA VAL A 293 19.56 27.88 42.85
C VAL A 293 20.14 27.36 41.54
N GLY A 294 21.22 26.56 41.61
CA GLY A 294 22.00 26.12 40.45
C GLY A 294 23.18 27.04 40.15
N THR A 295 24.17 26.51 39.42
CA THR A 295 25.39 27.24 39.05
C THR A 295 25.45 27.51 37.55
N ILE A 296 26.06 28.60 37.12
CA ILE A 296 26.27 28.92 35.70
C ILE A 296 27.73 29.26 35.41
N SER A 297 28.30 28.65 34.37
CA SER A 297 29.68 28.91 33.95
C SER A 297 29.85 30.29 33.31
N SER A 298 31.10 30.75 33.16
CA SER A 298 31.45 31.95 32.40
C SER A 298 31.06 31.86 30.92
N THR A 299 30.90 30.65 30.37
CA THR A 299 30.43 30.38 29.01
C THR A 299 28.92 30.23 28.91
N GLY A 300 28.15 30.37 30.00
CA GLY A 300 26.69 30.31 30.00
C GLY A 300 26.08 28.92 30.18
N LEU A 301 26.85 27.91 30.61
CA LEU A 301 26.33 26.57 30.92
C LEU A 301 25.75 26.55 32.32
N TYR A 302 24.41 26.54 32.43
CA TYR A 302 23.69 26.41 33.69
C TYR A 302 23.59 24.93 34.10
N THR A 303 23.79 24.64 35.39
CA THR A 303 23.62 23.33 36.03
C THR A 303 22.56 23.47 37.12
N ALA A 304 21.46 22.72 36.98
CA ALA A 304 20.37 22.75 37.95
C ALA A 304 20.79 22.13 39.30
N PRO A 305 20.28 22.65 40.42
CA PRO A 305 20.60 22.11 41.74
C PRO A 305 20.02 20.70 41.93
N ALA A 306 20.55 19.97 42.91
CA ALA A 306 20.11 18.60 43.22
C ALA A 306 18.70 18.55 43.85
N VAL A 307 18.22 19.66 44.40
CA VAL A 307 16.89 19.82 44.98
C VAL A 307 16.18 20.97 44.26
N VAL A 308 14.90 20.82 43.98
CA VAL A 308 14.10 21.88 43.34
C VAL A 308 14.05 23.11 44.26
N PRO A 309 14.44 24.31 43.77
CA PRO A 309 14.37 25.54 44.55
C PRO A 309 12.91 25.93 44.87
N SER A 310 12.71 26.78 45.88
CA SER A 310 11.40 27.37 46.18
C SER A 310 11.49 28.90 46.04
N PRO A 311 10.90 29.50 44.99
CA PRO A 311 10.11 28.89 43.91
C PRO A 311 10.97 28.08 42.91
N ALA A 312 10.35 27.12 42.19
CA ALA A 312 11.05 26.24 41.25
C ALA A 312 11.65 26.95 40.02
N ALA A 313 11.23 28.21 39.78
CA ALA A 313 11.79 29.06 38.75
C ALA A 313 12.98 29.87 39.29
N VAL A 314 14.11 29.80 38.60
CA VAL A 314 15.30 30.62 38.84
C VAL A 314 15.59 31.50 37.63
N THR A 315 16.21 32.65 37.85
CA THR A 315 16.53 33.62 36.81
C THR A 315 18.02 33.58 36.49
N VAL A 316 18.36 33.25 35.25
CA VAL A 316 19.73 33.37 34.72
C VAL A 316 19.88 34.73 34.05
N LYS A 317 20.79 35.57 34.51
CA LYS A 317 20.99 36.94 34.01
C LYS A 317 22.40 37.15 33.49
N ALA A 318 22.52 37.70 32.28
CA ALA A 318 23.76 38.17 31.69
C ALA A 318 23.86 39.71 31.77
N SER A 319 25.03 40.20 32.18
CA SER A 319 25.38 41.63 32.22
C SER A 319 26.59 41.89 31.33
N SER A 320 26.55 42.90 30.46
CA SER A 320 27.69 43.26 29.60
C SER A 320 28.90 43.72 30.43
N VAL A 321 30.10 43.22 30.11
CA VAL A 321 31.34 43.71 30.72
C VAL A 321 31.67 45.13 30.23
N ALA A 322 31.34 45.44 28.97
CA ALA A 322 31.63 46.74 28.36
C ALA A 322 30.70 47.86 28.86
N VAL A 323 29.44 47.54 29.17
CA VAL A 323 28.46 48.47 29.74
C VAL A 323 27.62 47.72 30.79
N PRO A 324 28.02 47.72 32.08
CA PRO A 324 27.40 46.90 33.13
C PRO A 324 25.89 47.13 33.34
N ALA A 325 25.36 48.29 32.95
CA ALA A 325 23.94 48.61 33.01
C ALA A 325 23.10 47.86 31.95
N ALA A 326 23.70 47.40 30.85
CA ALA A 326 23.01 46.63 29.82
C ALA A 326 22.95 45.14 30.23
N THR A 327 21.74 44.63 30.47
CA THR A 327 21.52 43.26 30.97
C THR A 327 20.32 42.60 30.29
N ALA A 328 20.30 41.26 30.26
CA ALA A 328 19.14 40.46 29.90
C ALA A 328 19.05 39.19 30.75
N SER A 329 17.85 38.64 30.90
CA SER A 329 17.59 37.47 31.75
C SER A 329 16.77 36.40 31.03
N ALA A 330 16.95 35.16 31.44
CA ALA A 330 16.14 34.01 31.08
C ALA A 330 15.59 33.31 32.33
N THR A 331 14.40 32.71 32.21
CA THR A 331 13.79 31.95 33.31
C THR A 331 14.06 30.45 33.15
N VAL A 332 14.60 29.80 34.18
CA VAL A 332 14.82 28.36 34.23
C VAL A 332 13.89 27.74 35.27
N THR A 333 12.97 26.89 34.82
CA THR A 333 12.12 26.10 35.73
C THR A 333 12.80 24.76 36.02
N VAL A 334 13.24 24.57 37.26
CA VAL A 334 13.85 23.31 37.72
C VAL A 334 12.76 22.29 38.01
N THR A 335 12.86 21.11 37.40
CA THR A 335 11.88 20.02 37.55
C THR A 335 12.54 18.76 38.11
N VAL A 336 11.75 17.85 38.68
CA VAL A 336 12.21 16.48 38.98
C VAL A 336 11.87 15.53 37.82
N PRO A 337 12.63 14.44 37.64
CA PRO A 337 12.26 13.41 36.67
C PRO A 337 10.86 12.84 36.97
N ALA A 338 10.01 12.75 35.97
CA ALA A 338 8.68 12.15 36.14
C ALA A 338 8.80 10.66 36.48
N THR A 339 7.96 10.19 37.41
CA THR A 339 7.82 8.76 37.69
C THR A 339 7.25 8.06 36.45
N SER A 340 7.90 7.00 36.00
CA SER A 340 7.45 6.18 34.88
C SER A 340 7.49 4.70 35.27
N VAL A 341 6.76 3.85 34.56
CA VAL A 341 6.84 2.40 34.73
C VAL A 341 7.45 1.82 33.47
N THR A 342 8.41 0.92 33.60
CA THR A 342 8.91 0.08 32.51
C THR A 342 8.55 -1.37 32.78
N LEU A 343 8.20 -2.11 31.74
CA LEU A 343 7.77 -3.49 31.82
C LEU A 343 8.68 -4.38 30.96
N THR A 344 9.18 -5.48 31.51
CA THR A 344 10.05 -6.43 30.80
C THR A 344 9.52 -7.86 30.95
N PRO A 345 9.35 -8.62 29.85
CA PRO A 345 9.46 -8.16 28.46
C PRO A 345 8.30 -7.24 28.05
N SER A 346 8.49 -6.40 27.03
CA SER A 346 7.43 -5.53 26.47
C SER A 346 6.43 -6.28 25.57
N SER A 347 6.76 -7.51 25.20
CA SER A 347 5.84 -8.48 24.58
C SER A 347 6.27 -9.91 24.90
N ALA A 348 5.35 -10.86 24.82
CA ALA A 348 5.67 -12.29 24.97
C ALA A 348 4.76 -13.16 24.12
N SER A 349 5.29 -14.32 23.70
CA SER A 349 4.47 -15.45 23.24
C SER A 349 4.44 -16.50 24.33
N VAL A 350 3.24 -16.92 24.74
CA VAL A 350 3.06 -17.84 25.88
C VAL A 350 2.12 -18.96 25.44
N GLN A 351 2.52 -20.21 25.68
CA GLN A 351 1.69 -21.35 25.34
C GLN A 351 0.48 -21.42 26.29
N SER A 352 -0.69 -21.83 25.79
CA SER A 352 -1.89 -22.04 26.61
C SER A 352 -1.60 -22.95 27.80
N GLY A 353 -2.12 -22.57 28.97
CA GLY A 353 -1.88 -23.26 30.24
C GLY A 353 -0.47 -23.10 30.83
N THR A 354 0.44 -22.33 30.19
CA THR A 354 1.79 -22.08 30.71
C THR A 354 1.93 -20.66 31.28
N THR A 355 3.08 -20.38 31.91
CA THR A 355 3.33 -19.11 32.59
C THR A 355 4.45 -18.29 31.96
N ARG A 356 4.38 -16.97 32.11
CA ARG A 356 5.45 -16.02 31.76
C ARG A 356 5.63 -14.97 32.84
N GLN A 357 6.88 -14.74 33.24
CA GLN A 357 7.22 -13.69 34.19
C GLN A 357 7.30 -12.32 33.49
N PHE A 358 6.64 -11.33 34.08
CA PHE A 358 6.81 -9.92 33.79
C PHE A 358 7.39 -9.19 35.00
N THR A 359 8.35 -8.31 34.76
CA THR A 359 8.97 -7.49 35.80
C THR A 359 8.67 -6.03 35.49
N ALA A 360 8.05 -5.35 36.45
CA ALA A 360 7.80 -3.91 36.37
C ALA A 360 8.85 -3.16 37.22
N VAL A 361 9.38 -2.06 36.68
CA VAL A 361 10.26 -1.13 37.41
C VAL A 361 9.62 0.24 37.38
N VAL A 362 9.34 0.79 38.56
CA VAL A 362 8.91 2.18 38.73
C VAL A 362 10.18 3.04 38.76
N ASN A 363 10.46 3.78 37.71
CA ASN A 363 11.62 4.66 37.62
C ASN A 363 11.34 5.98 38.33
N ASN A 364 12.39 6.60 38.88
CA ASN A 364 12.32 7.90 39.56
C ASN A 364 11.29 7.93 40.71
N ASN A 365 11.17 6.82 41.44
CA ASN A 365 10.34 6.72 42.64
C ASN A 365 10.92 5.66 43.57
N ALA A 366 10.92 5.91 44.88
CA ALA A 366 11.40 4.92 45.86
C ALA A 366 10.40 3.77 46.07
N ASN A 367 9.12 4.00 45.78
CA ASN A 367 8.09 2.97 45.88
C ASN A 367 8.00 2.19 44.56
N GLN A 368 8.51 0.95 44.58
CA GLN A 368 8.51 0.05 43.42
C GLN A 368 7.21 -0.74 43.24
N ALA A 369 6.19 -0.56 44.09
CA ALA A 369 4.96 -1.35 44.03
C ALA A 369 4.09 -0.99 42.81
N VAL A 370 3.51 -2.03 42.20
CA VAL A 370 2.59 -1.91 41.05
C VAL A 370 1.31 -2.74 41.26
N THR A 371 0.24 -2.34 40.59
CA THR A 371 -0.98 -3.15 40.40
C THR A 371 -1.02 -3.72 38.99
N TRP A 372 -1.51 -4.95 38.84
CA TRP A 372 -1.54 -5.67 37.58
C TRP A 372 -2.96 -5.87 37.05
N THR A 373 -3.15 -5.68 35.75
CA THR A 373 -4.37 -6.05 35.04
C THR A 373 -4.07 -6.84 33.77
N VAL A 374 -5.02 -7.70 33.35
CA VAL A 374 -5.02 -8.38 32.05
C VAL A 374 -6.27 -7.95 31.30
N ASN A 375 -6.13 -7.33 30.11
CA ASN A 375 -7.24 -6.72 29.36
C ASN A 375 -8.14 -5.84 30.26
N ASN A 376 -7.52 -5.02 31.12
CA ASN A 376 -8.17 -4.15 32.11
C ASN A 376 -8.92 -4.86 33.26
N VAL A 377 -8.83 -6.18 33.37
CA VAL A 377 -9.35 -6.95 34.51
C VAL A 377 -8.26 -7.07 35.58
N ALA A 378 -8.53 -6.61 36.81
CA ALA A 378 -7.58 -6.71 37.93
C ALA A 378 -7.21 -8.17 38.21
N GLY A 379 -5.92 -8.49 38.16
CA GLY A 379 -5.41 -9.87 38.31
C GLY A 379 -5.79 -10.85 37.18
N GLY A 380 -6.59 -10.42 36.19
CA GLY A 380 -7.08 -11.27 35.11
C GLY A 380 -8.18 -12.26 35.55
N ASN A 381 -8.54 -13.20 34.67
CA ASN A 381 -9.54 -14.24 34.92
C ASN A 381 -9.31 -15.48 34.05
N ALA A 382 -10.20 -16.48 34.09
CA ALA A 382 -10.06 -17.73 33.34
C ALA A 382 -10.13 -17.57 31.80
N THR A 383 -10.67 -16.46 31.27
CA THR A 383 -10.82 -16.27 29.82
C THR A 383 -9.63 -15.54 29.19
N VAL A 384 -9.03 -14.57 29.88
CA VAL A 384 -7.87 -13.81 29.37
C VAL A 384 -6.54 -14.21 30.01
N GLY A 385 -6.57 -15.14 30.97
CA GLY A 385 -5.44 -15.52 31.81
C GLY A 385 -5.37 -14.69 33.09
N THR A 386 -4.61 -15.17 34.07
CA THR A 386 -4.44 -14.52 35.37
C THR A 386 -3.01 -14.01 35.54
N ILE A 387 -2.81 -12.98 36.35
CA ILE A 387 -1.49 -12.47 36.70
C ILE A 387 -1.38 -12.24 38.21
N SER A 388 -0.32 -12.76 38.80
CA SER A 388 -0.04 -12.60 40.22
C SER A 388 0.47 -11.20 40.56
N THR A 389 0.47 -10.85 41.85
CA THR A 389 1.07 -9.60 42.35
C THR A 389 2.58 -9.51 42.06
N ALA A 390 3.26 -10.65 41.92
CA ALA A 390 4.67 -10.73 41.54
C ALA A 390 4.90 -10.61 40.02
N GLY A 391 3.86 -10.44 39.20
CA GLY A 391 3.97 -10.30 37.75
C GLY A 391 4.09 -11.62 36.97
N LEU A 392 3.86 -12.77 37.62
CA LEU A 392 3.76 -14.06 36.92
C LEU A 392 2.39 -14.18 36.25
N TYR A 393 2.37 -14.09 34.92
CA TYR A 393 1.19 -14.29 34.08
C TYR A 393 0.99 -15.77 33.79
N THR A 394 -0.23 -16.28 33.88
CA THR A 394 -0.65 -17.64 33.52
C THR A 394 -1.65 -17.55 32.37
N ALA A 395 -1.28 -18.10 31.21
CA ALA A 395 -2.16 -18.15 30.05
C ALA A 395 -3.36 -19.08 30.32
N PRO A 396 -4.56 -18.73 29.83
CA PRO A 396 -5.74 -19.58 29.97
C PRO A 396 -5.54 -20.91 29.23
N ALA A 397 -6.28 -21.95 29.65
CA ALA A 397 -6.26 -23.25 28.98
C ALA A 397 -6.89 -23.17 27.56
N ASN A 398 -7.94 -22.36 27.42
CA ASN A 398 -8.56 -22.05 26.13
C ASN A 398 -7.99 -20.73 25.59
N VAL A 399 -7.53 -20.72 24.33
CA VAL A 399 -7.03 -19.50 23.69
C VAL A 399 -8.19 -18.52 23.48
N PRO A 400 -8.09 -17.27 23.99
CA PRO A 400 -9.12 -16.26 23.75
C PRO A 400 -9.14 -15.82 22.28
N ASN A 401 -10.27 -15.25 21.85
CA ASN A 401 -10.40 -14.61 20.54
C ASN A 401 -10.67 -13.10 20.76
N PRO A 402 -9.72 -12.21 20.46
CA PRO A 402 -8.41 -12.46 19.84
C PRO A 402 -7.40 -13.14 20.78
N SER A 403 -6.40 -13.83 20.21
CA SER A 403 -5.37 -14.59 20.96
C SER A 403 -4.34 -13.70 21.67
N ALA A 404 -4.38 -12.39 21.42
CA ALA A 404 -3.55 -11.40 22.08
C ALA A 404 -4.27 -10.79 23.28
N VAL A 405 -3.60 -10.76 24.42
CA VAL A 405 -4.05 -10.05 25.63
C VAL A 405 -3.03 -8.99 26.04
N THR A 406 -3.49 -7.98 26.76
CA THR A 406 -2.65 -6.89 27.27
C THR A 406 -2.42 -7.07 28.76
N VAL A 407 -1.18 -7.26 29.17
CA VAL A 407 -0.76 -7.22 30.57
C VAL A 407 -0.31 -5.79 30.89
N LYS A 408 -0.91 -5.15 31.91
CA LYS A 408 -0.57 -3.78 32.31
C LYS A 408 -0.14 -3.72 33.77
N ALA A 409 0.98 -3.03 34.03
CA ALA A 409 1.45 -2.67 35.36
C ALA A 409 1.25 -1.16 35.60
N THR A 410 0.61 -0.78 36.70
CA THR A 410 0.38 0.63 37.09
C THR A 410 1.05 0.91 38.43
N SER A 411 1.79 2.01 38.56
CA SER A 411 2.45 2.38 39.83
C SER A 411 1.41 2.64 40.91
N VAL A 412 1.66 2.12 42.12
CA VAL A 412 0.83 2.42 43.30
C VAL A 412 1.06 3.86 43.78
N ALA A 413 2.29 4.37 43.66
CA ALA A 413 2.64 5.71 44.13
C ALA A 413 2.16 6.83 43.18
N VAL A 414 2.12 6.55 41.87
CA VAL A 414 1.68 7.49 40.84
C VAL A 414 0.77 6.76 39.86
N THR A 415 -0.53 6.81 40.10
CA THR A 415 -1.54 6.01 39.37
C THR A 415 -1.67 6.36 37.89
N THR A 416 -1.13 7.49 37.46
CA THR A 416 -1.04 7.89 36.05
C THR A 416 0.16 7.27 35.32
N ALA A 417 1.14 6.71 36.03
CA ALA A 417 2.30 6.04 35.47
C ALA A 417 2.05 4.54 35.31
N SER A 418 2.08 4.05 34.07
CA SER A 418 1.88 2.62 33.76
C SER A 418 2.65 2.18 32.51
N ALA A 419 2.85 0.87 32.38
CA ALA A 419 3.36 0.24 31.17
C ALA A 419 2.55 -1.01 30.84
N SER A 420 2.46 -1.32 29.55
CA SER A 420 1.72 -2.48 29.04
C SER A 420 2.62 -3.35 28.19
N ALA A 421 2.36 -4.65 28.19
CA ALA A 421 2.96 -5.64 27.31
C ALA A 421 1.87 -6.43 26.60
N THR A 422 2.09 -6.73 25.32
CA THR A 422 1.22 -7.61 24.55
C THR A 422 1.66 -9.06 24.72
N VAL A 423 0.73 -9.93 25.09
CA VAL A 423 0.95 -11.37 25.23
C VAL A 423 0.15 -12.11 24.18
N THR A 424 0.83 -12.74 23.23
CA THR A 424 0.19 -13.63 22.26
C THR A 424 0.13 -15.03 22.84
N ILE A 425 -1.07 -15.54 23.06
CA ILE A 425 -1.28 -16.89 23.55
C ILE A 425 -1.21 -17.84 22.36
N THR A 426 -0.28 -18.78 22.39
CA THR A 426 -0.09 -19.81 21.37
C THR A 426 -0.57 -21.15 21.90
N VAL A 427 -0.99 -22.05 21.00
CA VAL A 427 -1.24 -23.45 21.33
C VAL A 427 -0.08 -24.26 20.81
N VAL A 428 0.46 -25.17 21.63
CA VAL A 428 1.20 -26.29 21.06
C VAL A 428 0.14 -27.16 20.42
N VAL A 429 0.18 -27.23 19.10
CA VAL A 429 -0.60 -28.20 18.34
C VAL A 429 0.13 -29.53 18.57
N PRO A 430 -0.36 -30.46 19.43
CA PRO A 430 0.16 -31.81 19.37
C PRO A 430 -0.03 -32.32 17.94
N PRO A 431 0.82 -33.25 17.44
CA PRO A 431 0.58 -33.90 16.16
C PRO A 431 -0.87 -34.41 16.18
N VAL A 432 -1.71 -33.88 15.29
CA VAL A 432 -3.10 -34.29 15.25
C VAL A 432 -3.08 -35.74 14.82
N ASN A 433 -3.44 -36.64 15.74
CA ASN A 433 -3.52 -38.05 15.36
C ASN A 433 -4.61 -38.21 14.29
N LEU A 434 -4.42 -39.19 13.41
CA LEU A 434 -5.28 -39.39 12.25
C LEU A 434 -6.77 -39.48 12.64
N THR A 435 -7.08 -40.21 13.71
CA THR A 435 -8.45 -40.37 14.21
C THR A 435 -9.11 -39.03 14.53
N THR A 436 -8.39 -38.12 15.19
CA THR A 436 -8.87 -36.78 15.55
C THR A 436 -9.07 -35.91 14.33
N ALA A 437 -8.07 -35.84 13.44
CA ALA A 437 -8.14 -35.02 12.26
C ALA A 437 -9.31 -35.44 11.37
N ARG A 438 -9.43 -36.74 11.12
CA ARG A 438 -10.50 -37.32 10.32
C ARG A 438 -11.89 -37.08 10.92
N PHE A 439 -12.03 -37.24 12.23
CA PHE A 439 -13.25 -36.85 12.92
C PHE A 439 -13.60 -35.38 12.67
N LEU A 440 -12.62 -34.48 12.73
CA LEU A 440 -12.83 -33.04 12.49
C LEU A 440 -13.03 -32.68 11.01
N GLU A 441 -12.52 -33.46 10.05
CA GLU A 441 -12.93 -33.34 8.64
C GLU A 441 -14.44 -33.68 8.47
N GLN A 442 -14.98 -34.56 9.30
CA GLN A 442 -16.37 -34.97 9.18
C GLN A 442 -17.32 -34.07 10.00
N ALA A 443 -16.91 -33.72 11.22
CA ALA A 443 -17.72 -32.99 12.20
C ALA A 443 -17.51 -31.46 12.20
N ALA A 444 -16.42 -30.98 11.61
CA ALA A 444 -16.10 -29.57 11.40
C ALA A 444 -15.67 -29.34 9.94
N PHE A 445 -15.21 -28.14 9.58
CA PHE A 445 -14.57 -27.89 8.28
C PHE A 445 -13.07 -28.22 8.33
N GLY A 446 -12.72 -29.37 8.90
CA GLY A 446 -11.34 -29.79 9.12
C GLY A 446 -10.77 -29.35 10.47
N PRO A 447 -9.60 -29.90 10.84
CA PRO A 447 -8.97 -29.65 12.13
C PRO A 447 -8.49 -28.21 12.26
N SER A 448 -8.77 -27.62 13.43
CA SER A 448 -8.05 -26.45 13.93
C SER A 448 -7.17 -26.89 15.11
N ALA A 449 -6.19 -26.07 15.50
CA ALA A 449 -5.38 -26.36 16.68
C ALA A 449 -6.24 -26.53 17.95
N VAL A 450 -7.25 -25.67 18.12
CA VAL A 450 -8.16 -25.67 19.27
C VAL A 450 -9.05 -26.93 19.27
N ASP A 451 -9.69 -27.24 18.15
CA ASP A 451 -10.58 -28.41 18.06
C ASP A 451 -9.80 -29.72 18.19
N SER A 452 -8.61 -29.79 17.60
CA SER A 452 -7.75 -30.98 17.69
C SER A 452 -7.30 -31.24 19.12
N GLN A 453 -6.92 -30.18 19.85
CA GLN A 453 -6.57 -30.30 21.26
C GLN A 453 -7.80 -30.71 22.09
N ALA A 454 -8.96 -30.11 21.83
CA ALA A 454 -10.19 -30.42 22.55
C ALA A 454 -10.60 -31.88 22.34
N VAL A 455 -10.63 -32.38 21.10
CA VAL A 455 -10.94 -33.80 20.82
C VAL A 455 -9.90 -34.73 21.43
N SER A 456 -8.61 -34.40 21.33
CA SER A 456 -7.54 -35.23 21.92
C SER A 456 -7.64 -35.33 23.45
N THR A 457 -8.17 -34.30 24.10
CA THR A 457 -8.26 -34.22 25.58
C THR A 457 -9.59 -34.79 26.09
N LEU A 458 -10.70 -34.44 25.45
CA LEU A 458 -12.06 -34.77 25.89
C LEU A 458 -12.57 -36.09 25.30
N GLY A 459 -12.03 -36.48 24.14
CA GLY A 459 -12.59 -37.52 23.29
C GLY A 459 -13.77 -37.03 22.44
N ILE A 460 -14.10 -37.80 21.40
CA ILE A 460 -15.11 -37.47 20.38
C ILE A 460 -16.49 -37.19 21.01
N ASN A 461 -16.98 -38.06 21.89
CA ASN A 461 -18.34 -37.94 22.45
C ASN A 461 -18.52 -36.68 23.29
N ALA A 462 -17.53 -36.33 24.12
CA ALA A 462 -17.58 -35.13 24.94
C ALA A 462 -17.46 -33.86 24.09
N TRP A 463 -16.62 -33.86 23.04
CA TRP A 463 -16.55 -32.75 22.10
C TRP A 463 -17.88 -32.56 21.35
N LEU A 464 -18.53 -33.64 20.89
CA LEU A 464 -19.86 -33.58 20.28
C LEU A 464 -20.90 -33.01 21.24
N ALA A 465 -20.91 -33.46 22.50
CA ALA A 465 -21.81 -32.93 23.52
C ALA A 465 -21.58 -31.41 23.75
N GLN A 466 -20.32 -30.97 23.78
CA GLN A 466 -19.97 -29.55 23.86
C GLN A 466 -20.52 -28.78 22.65
N GLN A 467 -20.26 -29.23 21.43
CA GLN A 467 -20.73 -28.58 20.20
C GLN A 467 -22.26 -28.47 20.12
N LEU A 468 -22.98 -29.50 20.56
CA LEU A 468 -24.43 -29.50 20.62
C LEU A 468 -24.99 -28.53 21.67
N SER A 469 -24.21 -28.21 22.70
CA SER A 469 -24.60 -27.26 23.76
C SER A 469 -24.27 -25.79 23.42
N LEU A 470 -23.41 -25.55 22.42
CA LEU A 470 -23.03 -24.20 22.05
C LEU A 470 -24.23 -23.43 21.49
N PRO A 471 -24.42 -22.16 21.89
CA PRO A 471 -25.41 -21.30 21.29
C PRO A 471 -25.09 -21.12 19.80
N GLU A 472 -26.13 -20.85 19.02
CA GLU A 472 -25.97 -20.49 17.62
C GLU A 472 -25.06 -19.26 17.48
N THR A 473 -24.05 -19.37 16.61
CA THR A 473 -23.32 -18.17 16.16
C THR A 473 -24.30 -17.28 15.38
N THR A 474 -24.63 -16.10 15.91
CA THR A 474 -25.65 -15.19 15.34
C THR A 474 -25.40 -14.87 13.87
N ILE A 475 -26.33 -15.19 12.96
CA ILE A 475 -26.28 -14.80 11.55
C ILE A 475 -26.93 -13.43 11.37
N PRO A 476 -26.18 -12.34 11.09
CA PRO A 476 -26.77 -11.01 10.94
C PRO A 476 -27.47 -10.85 9.58
N VAL A 477 -28.50 -10.01 9.54
CA VAL A 477 -28.99 -9.42 8.28
C VAL A 477 -28.14 -8.18 8.03
N THR A 478 -27.23 -8.24 7.05
CA THR A 478 -26.20 -7.21 6.83
C THR A 478 -26.66 -6.06 5.94
N GLY A 479 -27.75 -6.26 5.18
CA GLY A 479 -28.20 -5.31 4.16
C GLY A 479 -27.45 -5.43 2.82
N ASP A 480 -26.37 -6.21 2.76
CA ASP A 480 -25.57 -6.44 1.57
C ASP A 480 -25.22 -7.94 1.43
N VAL A 481 -25.67 -8.56 0.36
CA VAL A 481 -25.45 -9.99 0.11
C VAL A 481 -23.95 -10.37 0.06
N ASN A 482 -23.06 -9.45 -0.32
CA ASN A 482 -21.62 -9.72 -0.30
C ASN A 482 -21.05 -9.80 1.12
N GLN A 483 -21.64 -9.07 2.07
CA GLN A 483 -21.31 -9.21 3.48
C GLN A 483 -21.85 -10.54 4.03
N ASP A 484 -23.02 -11.00 3.60
CA ASP A 484 -23.52 -12.34 3.96
C ASP A 484 -22.58 -13.45 3.45
N ARG A 485 -22.05 -13.30 2.23
CA ARG A 485 -21.01 -14.20 1.68
C ARG A 485 -19.72 -14.16 2.48
N SER A 486 -19.29 -12.97 2.90
CA SER A 486 -18.13 -12.81 3.78
C SER A 486 -18.33 -13.53 5.12
N GLN A 487 -19.52 -13.37 5.72
CA GLN A 487 -19.91 -14.06 6.96
C GLN A 487 -19.96 -15.57 6.79
N PHE A 488 -20.43 -16.07 5.65
CA PHE A 488 -20.46 -17.50 5.35
C PHE A 488 -19.05 -18.09 5.39
N LEU A 489 -18.11 -17.50 4.63
CA LEU A 489 -16.71 -17.93 4.59
C LEU A 489 -16.01 -17.80 5.95
N TRP A 490 -16.25 -16.69 6.65
CA TRP A 490 -15.70 -16.45 7.98
C TRP A 490 -16.11 -17.54 8.99
N ARG A 491 -17.39 -17.92 9.01
CA ARG A 491 -17.91 -18.93 9.96
C ARG A 491 -17.34 -20.31 9.74
N MET A 492 -17.12 -20.70 8.48
CA MET A 492 -16.51 -21.97 8.16
C MET A 492 -15.12 -22.10 8.80
N VAL A 493 -14.40 -20.98 8.96
CA VAL A 493 -13.08 -20.96 9.60
C VAL A 493 -13.16 -20.74 11.12
N HIS A 494 -14.02 -19.82 11.59
CA HIS A 494 -13.93 -19.26 12.94
C HIS A 494 -15.09 -19.56 13.89
N ALA A 495 -16.27 -19.96 13.38
CA ALA A 495 -17.44 -20.11 14.24
C ALA A 495 -17.18 -21.18 15.32
N PRO A 496 -17.44 -20.92 16.61
CA PRO A 496 -17.17 -21.88 17.68
C PRO A 496 -18.07 -23.13 17.58
N ASP A 497 -19.27 -23.00 17.02
CA ASP A 497 -20.26 -24.07 16.81
C ASP A 497 -20.07 -24.80 15.47
N GLN A 498 -18.83 -25.24 15.18
CA GLN A 498 -18.43 -25.89 13.93
C GLN A 498 -19.36 -27.04 13.49
N LEU A 499 -19.84 -27.86 14.42
CA LEU A 499 -20.79 -28.94 14.08
C LEU A 499 -22.10 -28.39 13.51
N ARG A 500 -22.59 -27.28 14.07
CA ARG A 500 -23.78 -26.59 13.57
C ARG A 500 -23.52 -26.04 12.17
N GLN A 501 -22.36 -25.41 11.95
CA GLN A 501 -21.99 -24.88 10.63
C GLN A 501 -21.90 -26.00 9.57
N ARG A 502 -21.37 -27.18 9.93
CA ARG A 502 -21.39 -28.35 9.04
C ARG A 502 -22.79 -28.84 8.73
N MET A 503 -23.66 -28.93 9.74
CA MET A 503 -25.06 -29.30 9.54
C MET A 503 -25.81 -28.29 8.66
N ILE A 504 -25.59 -27.00 8.86
CA ILE A 504 -26.19 -25.95 8.01
C ILE A 504 -25.77 -26.15 6.55
N ASN A 505 -24.47 -26.38 6.29
CA ASN A 505 -23.96 -26.59 4.93
C ASN A 505 -24.54 -27.86 4.29
N ALA A 506 -24.68 -28.95 5.06
CA ALA A 506 -25.30 -30.18 4.58
C ALA A 506 -26.79 -29.98 4.25
N LEU A 507 -27.53 -29.31 5.14
CA LEU A 507 -28.96 -29.02 4.93
C LEU A 507 -29.18 -28.07 3.75
N ALA A 508 -28.29 -27.09 3.53
CA ALA A 508 -28.37 -26.16 2.39
C ALA A 508 -28.20 -26.85 1.02
N LYS A 509 -27.63 -28.07 0.99
CA LYS A 509 -27.53 -28.91 -0.22
C LYS A 509 -28.73 -29.84 -0.40
N ILE A 510 -29.58 -29.96 0.62
CA ILE A 510 -30.84 -30.69 0.56
C ILE A 510 -31.98 -29.71 0.27
N ILE A 511 -32.12 -28.68 1.10
CA ILE A 511 -33.14 -27.64 1.00
C ILE A 511 -32.50 -26.43 0.33
N VAL A 512 -32.50 -26.41 -1.00
CA VAL A 512 -31.75 -25.41 -1.76
C VAL A 512 -32.52 -24.09 -1.89
N LEU A 513 -31.85 -22.98 -1.58
CA LEU A 513 -32.23 -21.61 -1.91
C LEU A 513 -31.01 -20.86 -2.45
N SER A 514 -31.20 -19.91 -3.37
CA SER A 514 -30.09 -19.25 -4.05
C SER A 514 -30.22 -17.74 -4.17
N THR A 515 -29.07 -17.06 -4.04
CA THR A 515 -28.93 -15.64 -4.37
C THR A 515 -29.14 -15.32 -5.87
N ASN A 516 -29.39 -16.30 -6.74
CA ASN A 516 -29.75 -16.02 -8.15
C ASN A 516 -31.18 -15.46 -8.30
N LYS A 517 -32.07 -15.72 -7.33
CA LYS A 517 -33.44 -15.22 -7.27
C LYS A 517 -33.68 -14.43 -5.98
N ASN A 518 -33.04 -14.80 -4.88
CA ASN A 518 -33.09 -14.08 -3.61
C ASN A 518 -31.87 -13.18 -3.41
N ILE A 519 -31.83 -12.04 -4.11
CA ILE A 519 -30.62 -11.24 -4.30
C ILE A 519 -30.26 -10.29 -3.14
N TYR A 520 -31.14 -10.12 -2.15
CA TYR A 520 -30.94 -9.20 -1.02
C TYR A 520 -30.66 -9.92 0.31
N SER A 521 -29.97 -9.23 1.22
CA SER A 521 -29.57 -9.80 2.51
C SER A 521 -30.76 -10.22 3.39
N ASN A 522 -31.82 -9.40 3.42
CA ASN A 522 -33.06 -9.72 4.12
C ASN A 522 -33.85 -10.88 3.47
N GLU A 523 -33.41 -11.38 2.32
CA GLU A 523 -33.95 -12.60 1.69
C GLU A 523 -33.07 -13.83 1.95
N ILE A 524 -31.75 -13.71 1.97
CA ILE A 524 -30.88 -14.89 2.12
C ILE A 524 -30.58 -15.22 3.60
N ALA A 525 -30.35 -14.21 4.43
CA ALA A 525 -29.94 -14.40 5.82
C ALA A 525 -31.04 -15.08 6.67
N PRO A 526 -32.34 -14.76 6.53
CA PRO A 526 -33.39 -15.48 7.28
C PRO A 526 -33.51 -16.96 6.90
N TYR A 527 -33.33 -17.32 5.63
CA TYR A 527 -33.26 -18.73 5.22
C TYR A 527 -32.08 -19.44 5.89
N TRP A 528 -30.91 -18.80 5.91
CA TRP A 528 -29.73 -19.33 6.59
C TRP A 528 -29.95 -19.49 8.10
N GLN A 529 -30.64 -18.54 8.74
CA GLN A 529 -31.07 -18.63 10.15
C GLN A 529 -32.04 -19.80 10.40
N ILE A 530 -32.96 -20.09 9.47
CA ILE A 530 -33.87 -21.26 9.57
C ILE A 530 -33.06 -22.55 9.62
N LEU A 531 -32.08 -22.72 8.71
CA LEU A 531 -31.21 -23.90 8.71
C LEU A 531 -30.41 -24.01 10.01
N SER A 532 -29.89 -22.89 10.51
CA SER A 532 -29.06 -22.82 11.71
C SER A 532 -29.80 -23.22 12.99
N ARG A 533 -31.01 -22.66 13.18
CA ARG A 533 -31.88 -22.98 14.32
C ARG A 533 -32.34 -24.44 14.30
N ASN A 534 -32.60 -24.98 13.10
CA ASN A 534 -33.07 -26.35 12.91
C ASN A 534 -31.95 -27.39 12.77
N ALA A 535 -30.67 -26.99 12.75
CA ALA A 535 -29.53 -27.89 12.54
C ALA A 535 -29.52 -29.11 13.49
N PHE A 536 -30.02 -28.93 14.72
CA PHE A 536 -30.17 -29.99 15.73
C PHE A 536 -31.63 -30.18 16.18
N GLY A 537 -32.58 -29.66 15.39
CA GLY A 537 -34.02 -29.70 15.67
C GLY A 537 -34.69 -30.93 15.07
N ASN A 538 -35.99 -30.81 14.81
CA ASN A 538 -36.77 -31.86 14.15
C ASN A 538 -36.95 -31.55 12.65
N TYR A 539 -36.71 -32.54 11.78
CA TYR A 539 -36.82 -32.37 10.33
C TYR A 539 -38.24 -31.94 9.90
N ARG A 540 -39.29 -32.39 10.59
CA ARG A 540 -40.67 -31.94 10.31
C ARG A 540 -40.87 -30.46 10.58
N GLN A 541 -40.22 -29.93 11.62
CA GLN A 541 -40.25 -28.50 11.93
C GLN A 541 -39.47 -27.71 10.88
N LEU A 542 -38.31 -28.21 10.44
CA LEU A 542 -37.55 -27.61 9.34
C LEU A 542 -38.38 -27.52 8.05
N LEU A 543 -39.11 -28.59 7.69
CA LEU A 543 -40.01 -28.56 6.54
C LEU A 543 -41.11 -27.51 6.68
N TRP A 544 -41.67 -27.33 7.89
CA TRP A 544 -42.63 -26.25 8.16
C TRP A 544 -42.00 -24.87 7.97
N ASP A 545 -40.91 -24.60 8.69
CA ASP A 545 -40.25 -23.29 8.71
C ASP A 545 -39.85 -22.86 7.29
N ILE A 546 -39.37 -23.80 6.46
CA ILE A 546 -39.04 -23.53 5.06
C ILE A 546 -40.30 -23.30 4.23
N THR A 547 -41.33 -24.14 4.37
CA THR A 547 -42.60 -24.03 3.59
C THR A 547 -43.25 -22.66 3.78
N VAL A 548 -43.29 -22.18 5.02
CA VAL A 548 -43.98 -20.91 5.32
C VAL A 548 -43.05 -19.70 5.21
N SER A 549 -41.75 -19.88 4.91
CA SER A 549 -40.83 -18.75 4.79
C SER A 549 -41.14 -17.91 3.54
N PRO A 550 -41.18 -16.58 3.63
CA PRO A 550 -41.31 -15.72 2.44
C PRO A 550 -40.16 -15.91 1.44
N GLN A 551 -38.98 -16.29 1.93
CA GLN A 551 -37.78 -16.54 1.14
C GLN A 551 -38.00 -17.71 0.16
N MET A 552 -38.43 -18.86 0.69
CA MET A 552 -38.75 -20.02 -0.15
C MET A 552 -40.03 -19.81 -0.96
N GLY A 553 -40.98 -19.06 -0.39
CA GLY A 553 -42.19 -18.59 -1.08
C GLY A 553 -41.87 -17.87 -2.39
N LYS A 554 -40.85 -17.00 -2.36
CA LYS A 554 -40.29 -16.38 -3.57
C LYS A 554 -39.53 -17.39 -4.42
N TYR A 555 -38.60 -18.15 -3.83
CA TYR A 555 -37.67 -18.98 -4.58
C TYR A 555 -38.40 -19.99 -5.48
N LEU A 556 -39.43 -20.65 -4.96
CA LEU A 556 -40.18 -21.70 -5.63
C LEU A 556 -41.65 -21.34 -5.87
N ASP A 557 -41.97 -20.05 -5.89
CA ASP A 557 -43.27 -19.51 -6.33
C ASP A 557 -44.49 -20.02 -5.55
N LEU A 558 -44.30 -20.38 -4.28
CA LEU A 558 -45.39 -20.73 -3.37
C LEU A 558 -46.14 -19.49 -2.87
N ALA A 559 -45.43 -18.38 -2.69
CA ALA A 559 -46.06 -17.11 -2.33
C ALA A 559 -46.99 -16.66 -3.47
N ASN A 560 -48.22 -16.29 -3.12
CA ASN A 560 -49.30 -15.94 -4.05
C ASN A 560 -49.81 -17.12 -4.91
N SER A 561 -49.49 -18.38 -4.57
CA SER A 561 -50.11 -19.55 -5.18
C SER A 561 -51.60 -19.63 -4.79
N THR A 562 -52.49 -19.73 -5.77
CA THR A 562 -53.95 -19.73 -5.56
C THR A 562 -54.60 -21.02 -6.06
N LYS A 563 -55.80 -21.31 -5.57
CA LYS A 563 -56.63 -22.42 -6.05
C LYS A 563 -56.86 -22.33 -7.56
N PRO A 564 -56.99 -23.47 -8.28
CA PRO A 564 -57.26 -23.47 -9.71
C PRO A 564 -58.50 -22.63 -10.09
N GLY A 565 -58.35 -21.71 -11.05
CA GLY A 565 -59.44 -20.85 -11.55
C GLY A 565 -59.09 -20.10 -12.85
N VAL A 566 -60.01 -19.25 -13.32
CA VAL A 566 -59.93 -18.58 -14.65
C VAL A 566 -58.80 -17.54 -14.75
N GLY A 567 -58.17 -17.15 -13.64
CA GLY A 567 -57.11 -16.13 -13.59
C GLY A 567 -55.79 -16.56 -12.94
N GLY A 568 -55.57 -17.85 -12.70
CA GLY A 568 -54.38 -18.40 -12.02
C GLY A 568 -54.65 -19.78 -11.41
N GLY A 569 -53.59 -20.51 -11.01
CA GLY A 569 -53.71 -21.86 -10.47
C GLY A 569 -52.58 -22.26 -9.53
N ALA A 570 -52.76 -23.43 -8.91
CA ALA A 570 -51.85 -23.95 -7.90
C ALA A 570 -50.46 -24.19 -8.51
N ASN A 571 -49.45 -23.49 -8.02
CA ASN A 571 -48.08 -23.62 -8.51
C ASN A 571 -47.47 -24.97 -8.09
N GLU A 572 -46.82 -25.65 -9.03
CA GLU A 572 -46.23 -26.98 -8.84
C GLU A 572 -44.71 -26.98 -8.59
N ASN A 573 -44.00 -25.89 -8.86
CA ASN A 573 -42.66 -25.63 -8.27
C ASN A 573 -42.87 -25.58 -6.75
N TYR A 574 -41.98 -25.94 -5.86
CA TYR A 574 -42.30 -26.16 -4.42
C TYR A 574 -42.98 -27.50 -4.09
N PRO A 575 -44.25 -27.84 -4.41
CA PRO A 575 -44.76 -29.20 -4.19
C PRO A 575 -43.87 -30.28 -4.80
N ARG A 576 -43.35 -30.03 -6.01
CA ARG A 576 -42.41 -30.94 -6.64
C ARG A 576 -41.07 -30.97 -5.91
N GLU A 577 -40.56 -29.84 -5.41
CA GLU A 577 -39.23 -29.73 -4.80
C GLU A 577 -39.22 -30.29 -3.38
N ILE A 578 -40.26 -29.98 -2.60
CA ILE A 578 -40.39 -30.52 -1.25
C ILE A 578 -40.48 -32.04 -1.27
N MET A 579 -41.18 -32.63 -2.25
CA MET A 579 -41.23 -34.08 -2.43
C MET A 579 -39.91 -34.63 -3.00
N GLN A 580 -39.44 -34.11 -4.13
CA GLN A 580 -38.35 -34.72 -4.90
C GLN A 580 -36.95 -34.41 -4.34
N LEU A 581 -36.71 -33.18 -3.87
CA LEU A 581 -35.38 -32.70 -3.47
C LEU A 581 -35.23 -32.61 -1.96
N PHE A 582 -36.32 -32.35 -1.22
CA PHE A 582 -36.22 -32.09 0.22
C PHE A 582 -36.61 -33.29 1.08
N SER A 583 -37.39 -34.27 0.60
CA SER A 583 -37.94 -35.29 1.51
C SER A 583 -37.93 -36.74 1.01
N ILE A 584 -38.58 -37.05 -0.11
CA ILE A 584 -38.89 -38.44 -0.49
C ILE A 584 -38.16 -38.91 -1.75
N GLY A 585 -37.75 -38.02 -2.64
CA GLY A 585 -37.08 -38.40 -3.90
C GLY A 585 -38.05 -38.92 -4.95
N LEU A 586 -37.51 -39.28 -6.12
CA LEU A 586 -38.29 -39.73 -7.28
C LEU A 586 -38.68 -41.22 -7.22
N MET A 587 -37.91 -42.04 -6.49
CA MET A 587 -38.07 -43.50 -6.44
C MET A 587 -38.20 -43.97 -5.00
N GLN A 588 -39.08 -44.94 -4.74
CA GLN A 588 -39.20 -45.57 -3.43
C GLN A 588 -37.87 -46.21 -3.02
N LEU A 589 -37.55 -46.10 -1.73
CA LEU A 589 -36.30 -46.57 -1.16
C LEU A 589 -36.57 -47.68 -0.14
N ASN A 590 -35.71 -48.68 -0.14
CA ASN A 590 -35.53 -49.54 1.03
C ASN A 590 -34.81 -48.74 2.13
N LEU A 591 -34.87 -49.25 3.37
CA LEU A 591 -34.27 -48.56 4.53
C LEU A 591 -32.75 -48.39 4.41
N ASP A 592 -32.10 -49.25 3.62
CA ASP A 592 -30.67 -49.22 3.31
C ASP A 592 -30.29 -48.24 2.18
N GLY A 593 -31.25 -47.46 1.68
CA GLY A 593 -31.07 -46.46 0.62
C GLY A 593 -31.06 -47.03 -0.80
N SER A 594 -31.19 -48.34 -0.98
CA SER A 594 -31.35 -48.95 -2.31
C SER A 594 -32.73 -48.64 -2.90
N THR A 595 -32.81 -48.52 -4.22
CA THR A 595 -34.09 -48.31 -4.91
C THR A 595 -34.95 -49.55 -4.81
N LYS A 596 -36.21 -49.38 -4.40
CA LYS A 596 -37.19 -50.46 -4.34
C LYS A 596 -37.67 -50.77 -5.76
N LEU A 597 -37.72 -52.06 -6.08
CA LEU A 597 -38.13 -52.57 -7.39
C LEU A 597 -39.48 -53.28 -7.31
N ASP A 598 -40.26 -53.23 -8.38
CA ASP A 598 -41.48 -54.01 -8.54
C ASP A 598 -41.17 -55.50 -8.83
N GLY A 599 -42.21 -56.32 -9.03
CA GLY A 599 -42.05 -57.74 -9.35
C GLY A 599 -41.39 -58.02 -10.70
N GLN A 600 -41.20 -57.00 -11.53
CA GLN A 600 -40.58 -57.04 -12.86
C GLN A 600 -39.15 -56.46 -12.84
N GLY A 601 -38.66 -55.99 -11.69
CA GLY A 601 -37.33 -55.40 -11.54
C GLY A 601 -37.23 -53.92 -11.91
N ASN A 602 -38.35 -53.21 -12.13
CA ASN A 602 -38.33 -51.77 -12.42
C ASN A 602 -38.39 -50.94 -11.13
N PRO A 603 -37.71 -49.77 -11.08
CA PRO A 603 -37.86 -48.81 -9.99
C PRO A 603 -39.31 -48.38 -9.78
N ILE A 604 -39.75 -48.36 -8.51
CA ILE A 604 -41.10 -47.88 -8.16
C ILE A 604 -41.05 -46.36 -7.92
N PRO A 605 -41.81 -45.54 -8.68
CA PRO A 605 -41.90 -44.10 -8.42
C PRO A 605 -42.53 -43.79 -7.05
N THR A 606 -42.11 -42.71 -6.40
CA THR A 606 -42.72 -42.25 -5.13
C THR A 606 -44.09 -41.58 -5.33
N TYR A 607 -44.28 -40.93 -6.47
CA TYR A 607 -45.49 -40.19 -6.81
C TYR A 607 -45.61 -40.02 -8.33
N ASP A 608 -46.79 -39.58 -8.77
CA ASP A 608 -47.11 -39.24 -10.15
C ASP A 608 -47.52 -37.77 -10.29
N GLN A 609 -47.86 -37.34 -11.51
CA GLN A 609 -48.28 -35.97 -11.77
C GLN A 609 -49.59 -35.61 -11.05
N ALA A 610 -50.50 -36.57 -10.84
CA ALA A 610 -51.73 -36.32 -10.09
C ALA A 610 -51.43 -35.97 -8.63
N THR A 611 -50.46 -36.64 -8.02
CA THR A 611 -49.99 -36.35 -6.66
C THR A 611 -49.34 -34.97 -6.57
N VAL A 612 -48.56 -34.56 -7.58
CA VAL A 612 -47.98 -33.19 -7.63
C VAL A 612 -49.09 -32.14 -7.65
N SER A 613 -50.07 -32.29 -8.54
CA SER A 613 -51.18 -31.35 -8.65
C SER A 613 -52.01 -31.27 -7.36
N GLN A 614 -52.25 -32.41 -6.70
CA GLN A 614 -52.97 -32.43 -5.42
C GLN A 614 -52.16 -31.80 -4.29
N THR A 615 -50.85 -32.03 -4.23
CA THR A 615 -49.97 -31.38 -3.25
C THR A 615 -49.91 -29.87 -3.48
N ALA A 616 -49.87 -29.42 -4.74
CA ALA A 616 -49.93 -28.01 -5.11
C ALA A 616 -51.20 -27.35 -4.57
N ARG A 617 -52.36 -27.99 -4.77
CA ARG A 617 -53.65 -27.50 -4.26
C ARG A 617 -53.65 -27.41 -2.73
N ALA A 618 -53.06 -28.40 -2.04
CA ALA A 618 -52.96 -28.43 -0.57
C ALA A 618 -52.13 -27.26 0.00
N LEU A 619 -51.25 -26.68 -0.81
CA LEU A 619 -50.34 -25.59 -0.42
C LEU A 619 -50.77 -24.22 -0.98
N THR A 620 -51.96 -24.09 -1.55
CA THR A 620 -52.48 -22.80 -2.03
C THR A 620 -52.87 -21.86 -0.87
N GLY A 621 -52.94 -20.56 -1.12
CA GLY A 621 -53.47 -19.58 -0.16
C GLY A 621 -52.42 -18.90 0.72
N TRP A 622 -51.13 -19.11 0.47
CA TRP A 622 -50.06 -18.34 1.12
C TRP A 622 -49.73 -17.06 0.33
N THR A 623 -49.42 -15.98 1.02
CA THR A 623 -48.97 -14.71 0.44
C THR A 623 -47.88 -14.06 1.30
N TYR A 624 -47.15 -13.10 0.73
CA TYR A 624 -46.13 -12.37 1.48
C TYR A 624 -46.71 -11.63 2.70
N PRO A 625 -45.92 -11.41 3.77
CA PRO A 625 -46.29 -10.54 4.88
C PRO A 625 -46.82 -9.18 4.43
N THR A 626 -47.83 -8.67 5.11
CA THR A 626 -48.35 -7.33 4.87
C THR A 626 -47.30 -6.30 5.26
N ALA A 627 -46.96 -5.39 4.33
CA ALA A 627 -45.95 -4.36 4.59
C ALA A 627 -46.37 -3.47 5.78
N PRO A 628 -45.42 -3.01 6.62
CA PRO A 628 -45.74 -2.09 7.71
C PRO A 628 -46.51 -0.86 7.20
N GLY A 629 -47.71 -0.61 7.74
CA GLY A 629 -48.59 0.49 7.34
C GLY A 629 -49.48 0.21 6.12
N ALA A 630 -49.36 -0.94 5.46
CA ALA A 630 -50.24 -1.36 4.38
C ALA A 630 -51.47 -2.14 4.90
N GLN A 631 -52.53 -2.19 4.10
CA GLN A 631 -53.68 -3.06 4.35
C GLN A 631 -53.45 -4.44 3.71
N PRO A 632 -53.88 -5.55 4.33
CA PRO A 632 -53.79 -6.88 3.72
C PRO A 632 -54.52 -6.94 2.38
N GLN A 633 -53.85 -7.42 1.34
CA GLN A 633 -54.44 -7.63 0.00
C GLN A 633 -54.70 -9.11 -0.25
N ALA A 634 -55.51 -9.44 -1.28
CA ALA A 634 -55.73 -10.83 -1.68
C ALA A 634 -54.41 -11.54 -2.06
N THR A 635 -53.46 -10.81 -2.64
CA THR A 635 -52.07 -11.20 -2.85
C THR A 635 -51.20 -9.99 -2.56
N ASN A 636 -50.31 -10.08 -1.59
CA ASN A 636 -49.39 -9.02 -1.22
C ASN A 636 -48.17 -8.98 -2.16
N TRP A 637 -47.56 -7.79 -2.26
CA TRP A 637 -46.25 -7.59 -2.87
C TRP A 637 -45.13 -8.25 -2.05
N GLU A 638 -43.98 -8.54 -2.68
CA GLU A 638 -42.83 -9.15 -2.01
C GLU A 638 -42.43 -8.35 -0.75
N ASN A 639 -42.36 -9.05 0.38
CA ASN A 639 -41.99 -8.48 1.67
C ASN A 639 -41.39 -9.58 2.54
N PHE A 640 -40.29 -9.28 3.24
CA PHE A 640 -39.52 -10.24 4.04
C PHE A 640 -39.38 -9.81 5.51
N SER A 641 -40.24 -8.88 5.95
CA SER A 641 -40.19 -8.29 7.31
C SER A 641 -40.70 -9.23 8.41
N ALA A 642 -41.37 -10.34 8.06
CA ALA A 642 -41.82 -11.34 9.01
C ALA A 642 -41.21 -12.71 8.68
N ALA A 643 -41.14 -13.58 9.70
CA ALA A 643 -40.56 -14.91 9.57
C ALA A 643 -41.44 -15.88 8.75
N SER A 644 -42.74 -15.62 8.65
CA SER A 644 -43.73 -16.47 7.96
C SER A 644 -44.55 -15.65 6.98
N MET A 645 -44.90 -16.27 5.85
CA MET A 645 -45.98 -15.85 4.96
C MET A 645 -47.31 -15.80 5.71
N GLU A 646 -48.27 -15.08 5.15
CA GLU A 646 -49.63 -14.95 5.65
C GLU A 646 -50.61 -15.81 4.84
N THR A 647 -51.71 -16.22 5.47
CA THR A 647 -52.76 -17.00 4.79
C THR A 647 -53.83 -16.13 4.16
N ARG A 648 -54.47 -16.64 3.11
CA ARG A 648 -55.61 -16.08 2.37
C ARG A 648 -56.58 -17.21 2.06
N GLU A 649 -57.47 -17.49 3.01
CA GLU A 649 -58.41 -18.61 2.91
C GLU A 649 -59.26 -18.55 1.63
N GLN A 650 -59.61 -17.34 1.14
CA GLN A 650 -60.35 -17.16 -0.10
C GLN A 650 -59.62 -17.70 -1.34
N ASN A 651 -58.29 -17.76 -1.30
CA ASN A 651 -57.43 -18.26 -2.37
C ASN A 651 -57.08 -19.74 -2.22
N HIS A 652 -57.52 -20.40 -1.15
CA HIS A 652 -57.19 -21.79 -0.85
C HIS A 652 -58.16 -22.77 -1.52
N ASP A 653 -57.64 -23.88 -2.03
CA ASP A 653 -58.45 -24.99 -2.53
C ASP A 653 -58.91 -25.84 -1.36
N THR A 654 -60.20 -25.86 -1.05
CA THR A 654 -60.72 -26.56 0.14
C THR A 654 -61.27 -27.96 -0.16
N THR A 655 -61.02 -28.51 -1.35
CA THR A 655 -61.52 -29.85 -1.70
C THR A 655 -60.69 -30.95 -1.03
N ALA A 656 -61.23 -32.17 -0.95
CA ALA A 656 -60.46 -33.32 -0.46
C ALA A 656 -59.30 -33.67 -1.41
N LYS A 657 -58.20 -34.17 -0.84
CA LYS A 657 -56.96 -34.48 -1.57
C LYS A 657 -56.39 -35.82 -1.10
N THR A 658 -55.70 -36.50 -1.99
CA THR A 658 -54.91 -37.71 -1.74
C THR A 658 -53.48 -37.41 -2.16
N LEU A 659 -52.57 -37.39 -1.19
CA LEU A 659 -51.16 -37.08 -1.40
C LEU A 659 -50.33 -38.37 -1.45
N VAL A 660 -49.01 -38.22 -1.27
CA VAL A 660 -48.03 -39.30 -1.30
C VAL A 660 -48.41 -40.45 -0.37
N GLY A 661 -48.14 -41.68 -0.81
CA GLY A 661 -48.45 -42.90 -0.06
C GLY A 661 -49.94 -43.18 0.16
N GLY A 662 -50.84 -42.50 -0.57
CA GLY A 662 -52.29 -42.63 -0.39
C GLY A 662 -52.84 -41.86 0.82
N CYS A 663 -52.07 -40.91 1.36
CA CYS A 663 -52.47 -40.09 2.50
C CYS A 663 -53.67 -39.21 2.14
N ALA A 664 -54.83 -39.46 2.75
CA ALA A 664 -56.06 -38.71 2.50
C ALA A 664 -56.17 -37.48 3.42
N ILE A 665 -56.43 -36.31 2.83
CA ILE A 665 -56.70 -35.06 3.51
C ILE A 665 -58.17 -34.68 3.28
N PRO A 666 -58.96 -34.45 4.35
CA PRO A 666 -60.37 -34.12 4.23
C PRO A 666 -60.60 -32.72 3.65
N ALA A 667 -61.77 -32.50 3.05
CA ALA A 667 -62.19 -31.18 2.57
C ALA A 667 -62.45 -30.20 3.73
N GLY A 668 -62.40 -28.90 3.44
CA GLY A 668 -62.85 -27.83 4.36
C GLY A 668 -61.82 -27.36 5.39
N LEU A 669 -60.54 -27.76 5.27
CA LEU A 669 -59.47 -27.27 6.12
C LEU A 669 -59.06 -25.83 5.78
N THR A 670 -58.50 -25.13 6.77
CA THR A 670 -57.83 -23.83 6.56
C THR A 670 -56.45 -24.02 5.94
N VAL A 671 -55.89 -22.97 5.34
CA VAL A 671 -54.54 -23.00 4.73
C VAL A 671 -53.49 -23.59 5.67
N THR A 672 -53.44 -23.12 6.92
CA THR A 672 -52.48 -23.58 7.94
C THR A 672 -52.70 -25.05 8.32
N ALA A 673 -53.96 -25.46 8.48
CA ALA A 673 -54.29 -26.83 8.88
C ALA A 673 -53.99 -27.82 7.76
N GLU A 674 -54.35 -27.48 6.52
CA GLU A 674 -54.07 -28.32 5.35
C GLU A 674 -52.57 -28.38 5.03
N THR A 675 -51.85 -27.25 5.12
CA THR A 675 -50.38 -27.24 4.96
C THR A 675 -49.71 -28.16 5.97
N ASN A 676 -50.15 -28.15 7.24
CA ASN A 676 -49.63 -29.09 8.24
C ASN A 676 -49.94 -30.55 7.89
N ALA A 677 -51.18 -30.86 7.51
CA ALA A 677 -51.55 -32.22 7.11
C ALA A 677 -50.75 -32.70 5.89
N ALA A 678 -50.51 -31.84 4.90
CA ALA A 678 -49.70 -32.15 3.74
C ALA A 678 -48.25 -32.45 4.11
N LEU A 679 -47.65 -31.64 4.99
CA LEU A 679 -46.30 -31.88 5.49
C LEU A 679 -46.21 -33.13 6.36
N ASP A 680 -47.26 -33.48 7.11
CA ASP A 680 -47.33 -34.73 7.86
C ASP A 680 -47.40 -35.94 6.94
N CYS A 681 -48.20 -35.90 5.87
CA CYS A 681 -48.23 -36.94 4.84
C CYS A 681 -46.83 -37.18 4.24
N ILE A 682 -46.12 -36.09 3.90
CA ILE A 682 -44.77 -36.17 3.34
C ILE A 682 -43.77 -36.71 4.37
N PHE A 683 -43.77 -36.19 5.59
CA PHE A 683 -42.83 -36.56 6.65
C PHE A 683 -42.98 -38.01 7.12
N GLN A 684 -44.23 -38.51 7.14
CA GLN A 684 -44.51 -39.90 7.50
C GLN A 684 -44.25 -40.89 6.37
N HIS A 685 -43.95 -40.42 5.16
CA HIS A 685 -43.61 -41.31 4.07
C HIS A 685 -42.33 -42.11 4.40
N PRO A 686 -42.30 -43.45 4.17
CA PRO A 686 -41.16 -44.30 4.55
C PRO A 686 -39.81 -43.88 3.95
N ASN A 687 -39.81 -43.22 2.78
CA ASN A 687 -38.58 -42.75 2.14
C ASN A 687 -37.82 -41.68 2.92
N VAL A 688 -38.45 -40.88 3.79
CA VAL A 688 -37.78 -39.69 4.34
C VAL A 688 -36.52 -40.06 5.15
N GLY A 689 -36.59 -41.12 5.95
CA GLY A 689 -35.44 -41.64 6.70
C GLY A 689 -34.23 -41.99 5.83
N PRO A 690 -34.32 -42.97 4.91
CA PRO A 690 -33.21 -43.31 4.02
C PRO A 690 -32.80 -42.17 3.07
N PHE A 691 -33.75 -41.30 2.67
CA PHE A 691 -33.46 -40.15 1.83
C PHE A 691 -32.53 -39.14 2.51
N VAL A 692 -32.87 -38.74 3.75
CA VAL A 692 -32.10 -37.77 4.54
C VAL A 692 -30.78 -38.40 5.01
N ALA A 693 -30.82 -39.65 5.51
CA ALA A 693 -29.63 -40.38 5.94
C ALA A 693 -28.59 -40.46 4.83
N THR A 694 -28.98 -40.89 3.63
CA THR A 694 -28.05 -41.02 2.47
C THR A 694 -27.38 -39.69 2.13
N ARG A 695 -28.14 -38.59 2.12
CA ARG A 695 -27.62 -37.26 1.74
C ARG A 695 -26.70 -36.68 2.80
N LEU A 696 -27.08 -36.76 4.07
CA LEU A 696 -26.23 -36.26 5.16
C LEU A 696 -24.93 -37.06 5.28
N ILE A 697 -24.98 -38.39 5.15
CA ILE A 697 -23.76 -39.22 5.15
C ILE A 697 -22.85 -38.83 3.97
N ARG A 698 -23.42 -38.62 2.78
CA ARG A 698 -22.66 -38.19 1.60
C ARG A 698 -22.01 -36.83 1.75
N ASP A 699 -22.67 -35.90 2.39
CA ASP A 699 -22.11 -34.56 2.62
C ASP A 699 -21.06 -34.54 3.75
N MET A 700 -21.25 -35.38 4.77
CA MET A 700 -20.44 -35.29 5.99
C MET A 700 -19.28 -36.27 6.02
N VAL A 701 -19.42 -37.47 5.43
CA VAL A 701 -18.49 -38.58 5.66
C VAL A 701 -17.93 -39.15 4.36
N THR A 702 -18.75 -39.74 3.50
CA THR A 702 -18.27 -40.43 2.29
C THR A 702 -19.31 -40.43 1.17
N SER A 703 -18.88 -40.29 -0.08
CA SER A 703 -19.77 -40.34 -1.24
C SER A 703 -20.43 -41.70 -1.44
N ASN A 704 -19.83 -42.79 -0.92
CA ASN A 704 -20.28 -44.17 -1.16
C ASN A 704 -20.47 -44.96 0.15
N PRO A 705 -21.40 -44.56 1.04
CA PRO A 705 -21.64 -45.28 2.27
C PRO A 705 -22.23 -46.66 2.03
N SER A 706 -21.92 -47.62 2.91
CA SER A 706 -22.52 -48.94 2.83
C SER A 706 -24.04 -48.91 3.04
N PRO A 707 -24.82 -49.84 2.43
CA PRO A 707 -26.25 -49.94 2.70
C PRO A 707 -26.57 -50.11 4.20
N ALA A 708 -25.74 -50.86 4.92
CA ALA A 708 -25.89 -51.07 6.36
C ALA A 708 -25.72 -49.77 7.17
N TYR A 709 -24.81 -48.88 6.76
CA TYR A 709 -24.63 -47.58 7.41
C TYR A 709 -25.83 -46.66 7.17
N ILE A 710 -26.32 -46.58 5.92
CA ILE A 710 -27.55 -45.85 5.62
C ILE A 710 -28.72 -46.39 6.46
N GLN A 711 -28.87 -47.72 6.55
CA GLN A 711 -29.94 -48.36 7.30
C GLN A 711 -29.92 -47.97 8.79
N ARG A 712 -28.76 -48.01 9.45
CA ARG A 712 -28.66 -47.66 10.88
C ARG A 712 -29.04 -46.19 11.12
N VAL A 713 -28.55 -45.27 10.28
CA VAL A 713 -28.88 -43.85 10.41
C VAL A 713 -30.36 -43.59 10.07
N ALA A 714 -30.91 -44.28 9.06
CA ALA A 714 -32.33 -44.17 8.71
C ALA A 714 -33.25 -44.72 9.81
N GLN A 715 -32.82 -45.75 10.55
CA GLN A 715 -33.51 -46.22 11.75
C GLN A 715 -33.54 -45.15 12.84
N VAL A 716 -32.41 -44.48 13.10
CA VAL A 716 -32.35 -43.35 14.05
C VAL A 716 -33.20 -42.17 13.60
N PHE A 717 -33.26 -41.89 12.30
CA PHE A 717 -34.21 -40.90 11.78
C PHE A 717 -35.65 -41.33 12.04
N ASN A 718 -35.98 -42.60 11.85
CA ASN A 718 -37.33 -43.10 12.05
C ASN A 718 -37.75 -43.09 13.53
N ASP A 719 -36.81 -43.35 14.43
CA ASP A 719 -36.97 -43.32 15.88
C ASP A 719 -35.59 -43.11 16.54
N ASN A 720 -35.43 -42.02 17.28
CA ASN A 720 -34.19 -41.69 18.00
C ASN A 720 -33.93 -42.56 19.25
N GLY A 721 -34.74 -43.59 19.49
CA GLY A 721 -34.72 -44.44 20.69
C GLY A 721 -35.66 -43.94 21.80
N ALA A 722 -36.33 -42.81 21.59
CA ALA A 722 -37.35 -42.26 22.49
C ALA A 722 -38.71 -42.09 21.79
N GLY A 723 -38.92 -42.73 20.63
CA GLY A 723 -40.13 -42.63 19.82
C GLY A 723 -40.23 -41.35 18.99
N VAL A 724 -39.14 -40.57 18.87
CA VAL A 724 -39.16 -39.31 18.12
C VAL A 724 -38.55 -39.51 16.73
N ARG A 725 -39.40 -39.39 15.71
CA ARG A 725 -39.01 -39.36 14.30
C ARG A 725 -38.41 -38.00 13.93
N GLY A 726 -37.35 -37.99 13.12
CA GLY A 726 -36.77 -36.80 12.50
C GLY A 726 -35.87 -35.96 13.39
N ASP A 727 -35.42 -36.48 14.53
CA ASP A 727 -34.48 -35.79 15.43
C ASP A 727 -33.08 -35.67 14.76
N LEU A 728 -32.77 -34.49 14.24
CA LEU A 728 -31.50 -34.24 13.54
C LEU A 728 -30.28 -34.27 14.46
N LYS A 729 -30.46 -34.00 15.76
CA LYS A 729 -29.39 -34.17 16.75
C LYS A 729 -29.02 -35.65 16.89
N ALA A 730 -30.00 -36.53 17.00
CA ALA A 730 -29.75 -37.97 17.06
C ALA A 730 -29.15 -38.49 15.75
N VAL A 731 -29.65 -38.01 14.61
CA VAL A 731 -29.16 -38.40 13.28
C VAL A 731 -27.70 -38.02 13.07
N VAL A 732 -27.30 -36.76 13.36
CA VAL A 732 -25.90 -36.35 13.17
C VAL A 732 -24.94 -37.10 14.11
N LEU A 733 -25.37 -37.40 15.34
CA LEU A 733 -24.60 -38.24 16.25
C LEU A 733 -24.44 -39.66 15.69
N ALA A 734 -25.50 -40.27 15.17
CA ALA A 734 -25.45 -41.60 14.56
C ALA A 734 -24.52 -41.64 13.34
N ILE A 735 -24.55 -40.60 12.50
CA ILE A 735 -23.61 -40.45 11.37
C ILE A 735 -22.17 -40.40 11.88
N LEU A 736 -21.88 -39.45 12.77
CA LEU A 736 -20.49 -39.18 13.15
C LEU A 736 -19.90 -40.25 14.05
N THR A 737 -20.70 -41.05 14.76
CA THR A 737 -20.21 -42.12 15.65
C THR A 737 -20.29 -43.51 15.05
N ASP A 738 -20.83 -43.67 13.82
CA ASP A 738 -20.90 -44.97 13.17
C ASP A 738 -19.51 -45.59 12.97
N SER A 739 -19.44 -46.91 13.09
CA SER A 739 -18.24 -47.70 12.83
C SER A 739 -17.57 -47.38 11.50
N GLU A 740 -18.32 -47.19 10.40
CA GLU A 740 -17.77 -46.85 9.07
C GLU A 740 -17.13 -45.45 9.07
N ALA A 741 -17.80 -44.48 9.71
CA ALA A 741 -17.27 -43.13 9.89
C ALA A 741 -16.04 -43.07 10.84
N ARG A 742 -15.78 -44.13 11.62
CA ARG A 742 -14.63 -44.24 12.53
C ARG A 742 -13.48 -45.14 12.01
N GLN A 743 -13.57 -45.77 10.83
CA GLN A 743 -12.46 -46.54 10.22
C GLN A 743 -11.28 -45.70 9.67
N ASP A 744 -10.12 -45.69 10.33
CA ASP A 744 -8.97 -44.86 9.90
C ASP A 744 -8.23 -45.36 8.64
N VAL A 745 -8.64 -46.50 8.08
CA VAL A 745 -8.03 -47.08 6.88
C VAL A 745 -8.88 -46.74 5.66
N ALA A 746 -8.33 -45.91 4.77
CA ALA A 746 -8.96 -45.58 3.50
C ALA A 746 -8.83 -46.73 2.49
N THR A 747 -9.94 -47.10 1.85
CA THR A 747 -9.95 -47.98 0.67
C THR A 747 -10.10 -47.17 -0.63
N PRO A 748 -9.78 -47.73 -1.82
CA PRO A 748 -9.88 -47.01 -3.09
C PRO A 748 -11.29 -46.50 -3.46
N THR A 749 -12.34 -47.00 -2.80
CA THR A 749 -13.74 -46.64 -3.07
C THR A 749 -14.36 -45.78 -1.95
N GLN A 750 -13.62 -45.46 -0.91
CA GLN A 750 -14.06 -44.68 0.26
C GLN A 750 -13.60 -43.22 0.18
N GLY A 751 -14.23 -42.38 1.01
CA GLY A 751 -13.99 -40.95 1.08
C GLY A 751 -14.96 -40.12 0.24
N ARG A 752 -14.70 -38.82 0.16
CA ARG A 752 -15.42 -37.83 -0.66
C ARG A 752 -14.47 -36.73 -1.10
N LEU A 753 -14.66 -36.20 -2.30
CA LEU A 753 -13.91 -35.03 -2.75
C LEU A 753 -14.40 -33.82 -1.95
N LYS A 754 -13.47 -33.02 -1.42
CA LYS A 754 -13.80 -31.76 -0.77
C LYS A 754 -14.25 -30.75 -1.82
N ASP A 755 -15.41 -30.15 -1.60
CA ASP A 755 -15.87 -29.03 -2.41
C ASP A 755 -14.99 -27.78 -2.14
N PRO A 756 -14.99 -26.78 -3.04
CA PRO A 756 -14.19 -25.55 -2.90
C PRO A 756 -14.27 -24.87 -1.52
N HIS A 757 -15.47 -24.75 -0.95
CA HIS A 757 -15.65 -24.13 0.36
C HIS A 757 -14.97 -24.95 1.44
N PHE A 758 -15.20 -26.26 1.47
CA PHE A 758 -14.59 -27.16 2.44
C PHE A 758 -13.06 -27.11 2.33
N GLN A 759 -12.51 -27.32 1.13
CA GLN A 759 -11.08 -27.41 0.91
C GLN A 759 -10.35 -26.12 1.34
N PHE A 760 -10.96 -24.96 1.06
CA PHE A 760 -10.48 -23.67 1.55
C PHE A 760 -10.48 -23.59 3.08
N ALA A 761 -11.62 -23.88 3.71
CA ALA A 761 -11.77 -23.73 5.16
C ALA A 761 -10.79 -24.65 5.90
N GLU A 762 -10.67 -25.91 5.48
CA GLU A 762 -9.71 -26.85 6.07
C GLU A 762 -8.26 -26.38 5.87
N PHE A 763 -7.90 -25.90 4.69
CA PHE A 763 -6.54 -25.43 4.43
C PHE A 763 -6.15 -24.28 5.36
N VAL A 764 -7.03 -23.28 5.50
CA VAL A 764 -6.81 -22.15 6.39
C VAL A 764 -6.78 -22.61 7.85
N ARG A 765 -7.71 -23.46 8.28
CA ARG A 765 -7.79 -23.97 9.66
C ARG A 765 -6.57 -24.82 10.05
N SER A 766 -6.11 -25.68 9.14
CA SER A 766 -4.96 -26.57 9.36
C SER A 766 -3.65 -25.80 9.50
N LEU A 767 -3.52 -24.66 8.80
CA LEU A 767 -2.36 -23.77 8.88
C LEU A 767 -2.49 -22.70 9.97
N ASN A 768 -3.45 -22.87 10.90
CA ASN A 768 -3.74 -21.91 11.97
C ASN A 768 -3.90 -20.48 11.43
N GLY A 769 -4.58 -20.38 10.28
CA GLY A 769 -4.84 -19.17 9.56
C GLY A 769 -6.10 -18.44 10.02
N SER A 770 -6.36 -17.32 9.38
CA SER A 770 -7.53 -16.50 9.65
C SER A 770 -8.14 -15.95 8.37
N VAL A 771 -9.40 -15.52 8.48
CA VAL A 771 -10.22 -14.93 7.43
C VAL A 771 -10.84 -13.70 8.05
N SER A 772 -10.78 -12.56 7.38
CA SER A 772 -11.43 -11.34 7.82
C SER A 772 -12.95 -11.48 7.73
N GLN A 773 -13.66 -10.97 8.74
CA GLN A 773 -15.11 -10.98 8.79
C GLN A 773 -15.75 -10.11 7.67
N THR A 774 -14.99 -9.12 7.19
CA THR A 774 -15.27 -8.37 5.96
C THR A 774 -14.18 -8.72 4.94
N ASN A 775 -14.57 -9.27 3.80
CA ASN A 775 -13.63 -9.68 2.76
C ASN A 775 -14.23 -9.48 1.36
N THR A 776 -13.39 -9.56 0.33
CA THR A 776 -13.81 -9.29 -1.05
C THR A 776 -13.51 -10.44 -2.02
N PHE A 777 -12.90 -11.52 -1.53
CA PHE A 777 -12.47 -12.65 -2.36
C PHE A 777 -13.55 -13.69 -2.70
N SER A 778 -14.83 -13.43 -2.44
CA SER A 778 -15.90 -14.40 -2.76
C SER A 778 -15.98 -14.75 -4.25
N TYR A 779 -15.53 -13.85 -5.14
CA TYR A 779 -15.45 -14.11 -6.59
C TYR A 779 -14.53 -15.30 -6.94
N MET A 780 -13.52 -15.56 -6.13
CA MET A 780 -12.60 -16.69 -6.36
C MET A 780 -13.29 -18.06 -6.25
N PHE A 781 -14.40 -18.14 -5.53
CA PHE A 781 -15.24 -19.33 -5.46
C PHE A 781 -16.23 -19.42 -6.64
N VAL A 782 -16.63 -18.28 -7.22
CA VAL A 782 -17.41 -18.25 -8.46
C VAL A 782 -16.62 -18.88 -9.60
N ASP A 783 -15.33 -18.56 -9.69
CA ASP A 783 -14.40 -19.14 -10.68
C ASP A 783 -14.18 -20.66 -10.46
N GLN A 784 -14.56 -21.18 -9.29
CA GLN A 784 -14.54 -22.60 -8.95
C GLN A 784 -15.92 -23.25 -9.02
N SER A 785 -16.88 -22.60 -9.68
CA SER A 785 -18.27 -23.06 -9.85
C SER A 785 -19.04 -23.26 -8.53
N MET A 786 -18.66 -22.57 -7.46
CA MET A 786 -19.29 -22.72 -6.15
C MET A 786 -19.43 -21.38 -5.40
N SER A 787 -20.19 -20.44 -5.95
CA SER A 787 -20.45 -19.14 -5.29
C SER A 787 -21.07 -19.29 -3.89
N PRO A 788 -20.55 -18.65 -2.84
CA PRO A 788 -21.15 -18.69 -1.50
C PRO A 788 -22.61 -18.21 -1.54
N LEU A 789 -23.51 -19.01 -0.95
CA LEU A 789 -24.96 -18.79 -0.92
C LEU A 789 -25.65 -18.73 -2.30
N GLY A 790 -24.94 -19.00 -3.40
CA GLY A 790 -25.45 -18.84 -4.76
C GLY A 790 -25.40 -20.10 -5.61
N PRO A 791 -26.03 -21.23 -5.21
CA PRO A 791 -26.13 -22.39 -6.08
C PRO A 791 -26.84 -22.03 -7.40
N PRO A 792 -26.38 -22.55 -8.55
CA PRO A 792 -26.88 -22.14 -9.86
C PRO A 792 -28.31 -22.62 -10.18
N SER A 793 -28.81 -23.64 -9.48
CA SER A 793 -30.13 -24.23 -9.71
C SER A 793 -30.74 -24.80 -8.43
N VAL A 794 -32.01 -25.21 -8.51
CA VAL A 794 -32.71 -25.95 -7.43
C VAL A 794 -32.01 -27.27 -7.05
N PHE A 795 -31.17 -27.83 -7.91
CA PHE A 795 -30.36 -29.02 -7.62
C PHE A 795 -29.09 -28.72 -6.80
N GLY A 796 -28.88 -27.46 -6.38
CA GLY A 796 -27.68 -27.03 -5.69
C GLY A 796 -26.54 -26.75 -6.67
N PHE A 797 -25.29 -26.89 -6.19
CA PHE A 797 -24.08 -26.81 -7.02
C PHE A 797 -23.86 -28.09 -7.83
N TYR A 798 -24.33 -29.22 -7.32
CA TYR A 798 -24.24 -30.54 -7.93
C TYR A 798 -25.28 -31.49 -7.31
N PRO A 799 -25.86 -32.45 -8.05
CA PRO A 799 -26.74 -33.46 -7.47
C PRO A 799 -25.97 -34.42 -6.56
N MET A 800 -26.49 -34.67 -5.36
CA MET A 800 -25.96 -35.66 -4.40
C MET A 800 -25.97 -37.12 -4.88
N LEU A 801 -26.57 -37.37 -6.05
CA LEU A 801 -26.62 -38.67 -6.74
C LEU A 801 -25.70 -38.73 -7.97
N TYR A 802 -24.93 -37.68 -8.25
CA TYR A 802 -24.02 -37.66 -9.40
C TYR A 802 -22.93 -38.72 -9.24
N ARG A 803 -22.67 -39.43 -10.34
CA ARG A 803 -21.65 -40.48 -10.43
C ARG A 803 -20.45 -39.98 -11.19
N ILE A 804 -19.27 -40.43 -10.77
CA ILE A 804 -18.03 -40.15 -11.47
C ILE A 804 -18.14 -40.74 -12.88
N PRO A 805 -17.85 -39.98 -13.96
CA PRO A 805 -17.92 -40.50 -15.32
C PRO A 805 -17.12 -41.79 -15.48
N LYS A 806 -17.72 -42.79 -16.15
CA LYS A 806 -17.13 -44.13 -16.38
C LYS A 806 -16.83 -44.94 -15.10
N SER A 807 -17.42 -44.57 -13.96
CA SER A 807 -17.29 -45.28 -12.69
C SER A 807 -18.67 -45.59 -12.11
N PRO A 808 -18.85 -46.73 -11.42
CA PRO A 808 -20.07 -46.99 -10.67
C PRO A 808 -20.14 -46.15 -9.38
N LEU A 809 -19.07 -45.45 -8.99
CA LEU A 809 -19.04 -44.70 -7.74
C LEU A 809 -19.79 -43.38 -7.84
N PHE A 810 -20.48 -43.02 -6.77
CA PHE A 810 -20.94 -41.67 -6.54
C PHE A 810 -19.74 -40.76 -6.23
N GLY A 811 -19.81 -39.52 -6.71
CA GLY A 811 -18.83 -38.49 -6.41
C GLY A 811 -19.39 -37.13 -6.77
N PRO A 812 -20.39 -36.62 -6.01
CA PRO A 812 -21.14 -35.44 -6.38
C PRO A 812 -20.28 -34.22 -6.74
N GLU A 813 -19.26 -33.96 -5.94
CA GLU A 813 -18.37 -32.82 -6.08
C GLU A 813 -17.51 -32.87 -7.36
N PHE A 814 -17.33 -34.05 -7.98
CA PHE A 814 -16.60 -34.18 -9.24
C PHE A 814 -17.31 -33.50 -10.41
N GLN A 815 -18.63 -33.24 -10.32
CA GLN A 815 -19.35 -32.52 -11.37
C GLN A 815 -18.81 -31.10 -11.58
N ILE A 816 -18.31 -30.47 -10.51
CA ILE A 816 -17.76 -29.10 -10.52
C ILE A 816 -16.22 -29.10 -10.40
N TYR A 817 -15.56 -30.20 -10.75
CA TYR A 817 -14.11 -30.34 -10.66
C TYR A 817 -13.50 -30.83 -11.98
N GLY A 818 -13.48 -29.94 -12.98
CA GLY A 818 -12.82 -30.16 -14.26
C GLY A 818 -11.35 -29.72 -14.27
N PRO A 819 -10.64 -29.90 -15.40
CA PRO A 819 -9.26 -29.45 -15.56
C PRO A 819 -9.07 -27.96 -15.29
N THR A 820 -10.00 -27.12 -15.76
CA THR A 820 -9.97 -25.66 -15.52
C THR A 820 -10.10 -25.33 -14.04
N GLU A 821 -11.11 -25.88 -13.37
CA GLU A 821 -11.36 -25.64 -11.95
C GLU A 821 -10.21 -26.15 -11.07
N SER A 822 -9.53 -27.23 -11.48
CA SER A 822 -8.34 -27.72 -10.79
C SER A 822 -7.19 -26.70 -10.78
N LEU A 823 -6.98 -26.00 -11.91
CA LEU A 823 -5.98 -24.94 -12.00
C LEU A 823 -6.40 -23.68 -11.22
N VAL A 824 -7.69 -23.31 -11.25
CA VAL A 824 -8.21 -22.18 -10.47
C VAL A 824 -8.02 -22.43 -8.96
N ARG A 825 -8.34 -23.65 -8.47
CA ARG A 825 -8.08 -24.05 -7.08
C ARG A 825 -6.60 -23.95 -6.74
N ALA A 826 -5.73 -24.36 -7.66
CA ALA A 826 -4.30 -24.24 -7.48
C ALA A 826 -3.87 -22.78 -7.32
N ASN A 827 -4.31 -21.89 -8.20
CA ASN A 827 -4.02 -20.46 -8.09
C ASN A 827 -4.50 -19.88 -6.76
N PHE A 828 -5.66 -20.31 -6.26
CA PHE A 828 -6.18 -19.84 -4.98
C PHE A 828 -5.27 -20.20 -3.80
N PHE A 829 -4.81 -21.46 -3.70
CA PHE A 829 -3.85 -21.83 -2.65
C PHE A 829 -2.51 -21.13 -2.80
N PHE A 830 -2.06 -20.89 -4.03
CA PHE A 830 -0.86 -20.10 -4.28
C PHE A 830 -1.00 -18.66 -3.75
N PHE A 831 -2.12 -17.99 -3.98
CA PHE A 831 -2.36 -16.63 -3.48
C PHE A 831 -2.42 -16.57 -1.94
N ILE A 832 -3.02 -17.58 -1.30
CA ILE A 832 -3.03 -17.68 0.18
C ILE A 832 -1.60 -17.85 0.71
N LEU A 833 -0.84 -18.81 0.16
CA LEU A 833 0.52 -19.13 0.62
C LEU A 833 1.52 -18.00 0.37
N THR A 834 1.37 -17.25 -0.72
CA THR A 834 2.26 -16.13 -1.07
C THR A 834 1.86 -14.81 -0.40
N GLY A 835 0.79 -14.81 0.40
CA GLY A 835 0.31 -13.62 1.11
C GLY A 835 -0.36 -12.59 0.22
N GLN A 836 -0.70 -12.92 -1.03
CA GLN A 836 -1.39 -12.02 -1.96
C GLN A 836 -2.82 -11.69 -1.51
N MET A 837 -3.40 -12.50 -0.63
CA MET A 837 -4.69 -12.24 0.00
C MET A 837 -4.62 -11.14 1.09
N GLY A 838 -3.43 -10.63 1.42
CA GLY A 838 -3.24 -9.56 2.40
C GLY A 838 -3.78 -9.94 3.79
N SER A 839 -4.50 -9.01 4.43
CA SER A 839 -5.16 -9.26 5.73
C SER A 839 -6.52 -9.96 5.60
N GLU A 840 -7.04 -10.17 4.38
CA GLU A 840 -8.33 -10.85 4.20
C GLU A 840 -8.23 -12.35 4.49
N VAL A 841 -7.12 -12.99 4.11
CA VAL A 841 -6.80 -14.38 4.46
C VAL A 841 -5.33 -14.48 4.84
N THR A 842 -5.05 -15.03 6.01
CA THR A 842 -3.69 -15.23 6.53
C THR A 842 -3.48 -16.69 6.92
N VAL A 843 -2.24 -17.18 6.87
CA VAL A 843 -1.84 -18.52 7.32
C VAL A 843 -0.52 -18.44 8.10
N ASN A 844 -0.32 -19.35 9.07
CA ASN A 844 0.92 -19.38 9.85
C ASN A 844 1.96 -20.31 9.20
N LEU A 845 2.97 -19.71 8.57
CA LEU A 845 4.06 -20.44 7.92
C LEU A 845 5.27 -20.71 8.83
N THR A 846 5.32 -20.13 10.03
CA THR A 846 6.48 -20.20 10.93
C THR A 846 6.93 -21.63 11.26
N PRO A 847 6.03 -22.60 11.55
CA PRO A 847 6.47 -23.98 11.83
C PRO A 847 7.26 -24.61 10.68
N PHE A 848 6.84 -24.33 9.44
CA PHE A 848 7.48 -24.87 8.24
C PHE A 848 8.79 -24.14 7.92
N GLN A 849 8.83 -22.82 8.15
CA GLN A 849 10.05 -22.02 8.01
C GLN A 849 11.16 -22.50 8.95
N ASN A 850 10.80 -22.87 10.19
CA ASN A 850 11.75 -23.46 11.15
C ASN A 850 12.29 -24.81 10.68
N ALA A 851 11.49 -25.60 9.96
CA ALA A 851 11.88 -26.89 9.39
C ALA A 851 12.57 -26.78 8.01
N ALA A 852 12.57 -25.62 7.37
CA ALA A 852 12.86 -25.47 5.93
C ALA A 852 14.29 -25.87 5.51
N SER A 853 15.24 -25.81 6.44
CA SER A 853 16.64 -26.19 6.19
C SER A 853 16.85 -27.70 6.09
N ASP A 854 15.96 -28.50 6.67
CA ASP A 854 16.01 -29.95 6.70
C ASP A 854 14.79 -30.54 5.97
N ILE A 855 15.02 -30.99 4.72
CA ILE A 855 13.96 -31.43 3.81
C ILE A 855 13.10 -32.56 4.40
N PRO A 856 13.67 -33.65 4.96
CA PRO A 856 12.91 -34.67 5.69
C PRO A 856 12.00 -34.08 6.78
N THR A 857 12.53 -33.19 7.64
CA THR A 857 11.74 -32.58 8.72
C THR A 857 10.64 -31.67 8.18
N LEU A 858 10.90 -30.91 7.10
CA LEU A 858 9.87 -30.10 6.43
C LEU A 858 8.75 -30.98 5.88
N ILE A 859 9.08 -32.08 5.21
CA ILE A 859 8.09 -33.02 4.65
C ILE A 859 7.24 -33.63 5.76
N GLU A 860 7.84 -34.06 6.88
CA GLU A 860 7.05 -34.60 7.99
C GLU A 860 6.20 -33.53 8.68
N THR A 861 6.68 -32.28 8.77
CA THR A 861 5.88 -31.16 9.30
C THR A 861 4.65 -30.91 8.44
N VAL A 862 4.81 -30.92 7.10
CA VAL A 862 3.70 -30.80 6.14
C VAL A 862 2.77 -32.02 6.19
N ASN A 863 3.33 -33.23 6.23
CA ASN A 863 2.58 -34.48 6.37
C ASN A 863 1.67 -34.46 7.61
N ASN A 864 2.21 -34.11 8.76
CA ASN A 864 1.45 -34.10 10.01
C ASN A 864 0.40 -32.97 10.04
N THR A 865 0.64 -31.87 9.34
CA THR A 865 -0.28 -30.72 9.35
C THR A 865 -1.42 -30.86 8.37
N LEU A 866 -1.15 -31.26 7.12
CA LEU A 866 -2.17 -31.30 6.05
C LEU A 866 -2.71 -32.70 5.80
N LEU A 867 -1.92 -33.75 6.05
CA LEU A 867 -2.29 -35.15 5.74
C LEU A 867 -2.39 -36.03 6.98
N TYR A 868 -2.15 -35.47 8.17
CA TYR A 868 -2.32 -36.12 9.48
C TYR A 868 -1.50 -37.41 9.59
N GLY A 869 -0.30 -37.41 9.00
CA GLY A 869 0.62 -38.54 9.01
C GLY A 869 0.43 -39.54 7.86
N ARG A 870 -0.57 -39.36 6.99
CA ARG A 870 -0.93 -40.32 5.92
C ARG A 870 -0.13 -40.18 4.63
N MET A 871 0.82 -39.24 4.53
CA MET A 871 1.56 -39.01 3.29
C MET A 871 2.29 -40.30 2.83
N PRO A 872 1.96 -40.85 1.65
CA PRO A 872 2.61 -42.06 1.16
C PRO A 872 4.10 -41.84 0.88
N GLN A 873 4.92 -42.89 1.02
CA GLN A 873 6.36 -42.79 0.79
C GLN A 873 6.70 -42.30 -0.63
N SER A 874 5.94 -42.70 -1.64
CA SER A 874 6.10 -42.22 -3.01
C SER A 874 5.92 -40.70 -3.12
N MET A 875 4.93 -40.13 -2.43
CA MET A 875 4.69 -38.70 -2.38
C MET A 875 5.81 -37.97 -1.63
N LYS A 876 6.32 -38.52 -0.52
CA LYS A 876 7.49 -37.98 0.20
C LYS A 876 8.70 -37.89 -0.73
N THR A 877 8.97 -38.94 -1.52
CA THR A 877 10.07 -38.93 -2.50
C THR A 877 9.88 -37.86 -3.58
N SER A 878 8.66 -37.73 -4.14
CA SER A 878 8.37 -36.69 -5.14
C SER A 878 8.52 -35.28 -4.57
N LEU A 879 8.04 -35.03 -3.35
CA LEU A 879 8.21 -33.75 -2.67
C LEU A 879 9.67 -33.45 -2.38
N ALA A 880 10.46 -34.42 -1.91
CA ALA A 880 11.88 -34.23 -1.63
C ALA A 880 12.64 -33.76 -2.87
N THR A 881 12.36 -34.36 -4.04
CA THR A 881 12.94 -33.93 -5.31
C THR A 881 12.54 -32.50 -5.68
N ALA A 882 11.26 -32.14 -5.54
CA ALA A 882 10.78 -30.79 -5.86
C ALA A 882 11.34 -29.72 -4.92
N ILE A 883 11.38 -30.00 -3.61
CA ILE A 883 11.91 -29.10 -2.58
C ILE A 883 13.42 -28.90 -2.75
N ALA A 884 14.17 -29.96 -3.06
CA ALA A 884 15.62 -29.87 -3.26
C ALA A 884 16.01 -28.97 -4.46
N ALA A 885 15.13 -28.83 -5.45
CA ALA A 885 15.33 -27.94 -6.59
C ALA A 885 15.12 -26.45 -6.26
N MET A 886 14.58 -26.12 -5.07
CA MET A 886 14.28 -24.73 -4.70
C MET A 886 15.51 -24.00 -4.14
N PRO A 887 15.76 -22.75 -4.56
CA PRO A 887 16.98 -22.00 -4.27
C PRO A 887 17.07 -21.49 -2.82
N ASP A 888 15.95 -21.37 -2.11
CA ASP A 888 15.91 -20.82 -0.76
C ASP A 888 14.84 -21.48 0.13
N ASN A 889 14.95 -21.28 1.44
CA ASN A 889 14.07 -21.88 2.45
C ASN A 889 12.61 -21.43 2.30
N ASN A 890 12.34 -20.22 1.83
CA ASN A 890 10.97 -19.75 1.63
C ASN A 890 10.31 -20.50 0.47
N GLN A 891 11.01 -20.64 -0.66
CA GLN A 891 10.53 -21.39 -1.81
C GLN A 891 10.35 -22.88 -1.51
N ARG A 892 11.21 -23.46 -0.66
CA ARG A 892 11.04 -24.83 -0.15
C ARG A 892 9.72 -25.02 0.61
N VAL A 893 9.41 -24.12 1.54
CA VAL A 893 8.17 -24.14 2.31
C VAL A 893 6.95 -24.00 1.40
N LEU A 894 6.97 -23.00 0.51
CA LEU A 894 5.88 -22.76 -0.44
C LEU A 894 5.65 -23.97 -1.34
N THR A 895 6.71 -24.56 -1.88
CA THR A 895 6.64 -25.77 -2.73
C THR A 895 6.05 -26.96 -1.98
N ALA A 896 6.52 -27.21 -0.76
CA ALA A 896 6.06 -28.34 0.05
C ALA A 896 4.57 -28.24 0.38
N LEU A 897 4.11 -27.08 0.83
CA LEU A 897 2.71 -26.82 1.16
C LEU A 897 1.81 -26.82 -0.08
N TYR A 898 2.22 -26.12 -1.14
CA TYR A 898 1.47 -26.00 -2.37
C TYR A 898 1.21 -27.36 -3.03
N LEU A 899 2.27 -28.13 -3.30
CA LEU A 899 2.12 -29.43 -3.94
C LEU A 899 1.33 -30.42 -3.08
N THR A 900 1.43 -30.32 -1.75
CA THR A 900 0.62 -31.13 -0.84
C THR A 900 -0.87 -30.76 -0.91
N ALA A 901 -1.19 -29.46 -0.90
CA ALA A 901 -2.56 -28.97 -1.01
C ALA A 901 -3.25 -29.32 -2.34
N LEU A 902 -2.48 -29.53 -3.41
CA LEU A 902 -3.01 -29.98 -4.72
C LEU A 902 -3.11 -31.51 -4.85
N SER A 903 -2.54 -32.25 -3.91
CA SER A 903 -2.56 -33.70 -3.99
C SER A 903 -3.97 -34.26 -3.78
N GLY A 904 -4.24 -35.41 -4.39
CA GLY A 904 -5.48 -36.17 -4.11
C GLY A 904 -5.61 -36.56 -2.64
N GLN A 905 -4.48 -36.69 -1.92
CA GLN A 905 -4.46 -37.01 -0.49
C GLN A 905 -5.01 -35.88 0.39
N PHE A 906 -4.86 -34.62 -0.04
CA PHE A 906 -5.49 -33.49 0.64
C PHE A 906 -6.89 -33.21 0.10
N ALA A 907 -7.10 -33.34 -1.21
CA ALA A 907 -8.38 -33.03 -1.85
C ALA A 907 -9.51 -34.00 -1.45
N VAL A 908 -9.18 -35.25 -1.11
CA VAL A 908 -10.15 -36.26 -0.67
C VAL A 908 -10.18 -36.29 0.86
N GLN A 909 -11.38 -36.08 1.42
CA GLN A 909 -11.68 -36.37 2.81
C GLN A 909 -11.91 -37.87 2.95
N TYR A 910 -11.36 -38.47 4.01
CA TYR A 910 -11.51 -39.90 4.33
C TYR A 910 -12.25 -40.15 5.65
#